data_AF-A0A9P0J4V9-F1
#
_entry.id   AF-A0A9P0J4V9-F1
#
_cell.length_a   1.000
_cell.length_b   1.000
_cell.length_c   1.000
_cell.angle_alpha   90.00
_cell.angle_beta   90.00
_cell.angle_gamma   90.00
#
_symmetry.space_group_name_H-M   'P 1'
#
loop_
_entity.id
_entity.type
_entity.pdbx_description
1 polymer ?
#
loop_
_entity_poly.entity_id
_entity_poly.type
_entity_poly.pdbx_seq_one_letter_code
_entity_poly.pdbx_strand_id
1 'polypeptide(L)'
;KAKKARLLLVQSPGFIEISSSANRKVVWYYAKNIENIQNYIEFFNSIKSELIELLKSQASKHPIKFNLKLEATYNIPNVDNTSENRSFKTSARPIFAETGVREIVEEGIIKLMAEQDEYSSKGSGYTLQCIDGILLGVYQYTPMSASSYIPLPDFIERKKAVINPQNSDQQCFKWAILAKHVTGSNKQRIENYTTHEEKYNFSGITFPTKLHQVNIFEKNNPNVTVNVYGLEKHFQPPQKFPKYEVFPLKVVDEEKTDHFDLLLITDDENSHFTYISNFSRLVRSQKTRHKASAVFCKRCFTSFEPLNINKYELNERIRFEEHKLICGTHKPILPRMPAPGSILEFDSWKKTQRHPIVIYADFEALLKKSDEKCGNNTKAIQKHEAMSYGFMVKANNDVPAELLEQFNIPTSPIIFRGDEDNQNVGEHFVKSIVEIAENIEKLLQTNIPITFTEEQQQAHNLCKTCNLCKNGFSVGNHKVADHCHLSGKFRQTLCNTCNLKLQTPNFVPCFFHNLSNYDAHFIVTELGLDVKKISVIPNSEEKFISFSKHVSNNFSIRFIDTLRFMASSLSTLSDNLLTPGFEKFRETAKHFNTADLPLVTRKGVYPYEYTDGWNKLEQTNLPEKADFYSTLTESNIQEEDYEHAKTVWSHFGCKTLGEYSDLYLKIDVLLLGDVFENFRDLCLTTYCLDPSFYYTAPGFSFDCMLKYTRVKLELLTEYDMLLMIEKGIRGGLTQASMRYAKANNEKTPDYDPTKSKSWLIYQDCNNLYGWAMSQHMPYGGFKWVEPKLEGLNDLNDTSPIGRIYEVDITYPKELHDKHNDLPFLPQNGIPAGSKVKKLMATLQSKKNYIIHYRNLQQAIANGLIVEKVHRVVQFNQSPWLAPYIALNTEMRKKAANDFEKDFFKLLNNAVFGKTMESMRKRIKMELVSSDRRLQKLINQSTFKHCTTYNETLNAVALENKIIDFCKPIYIGFAVLEISKYLMYDYHYNVMQKHYDDKIELMYTDTDSLVYYIQTDDFYNDLLNNPNLLNRMDTANLPRDHPCHIAERKKIPGLFSDETDGRIMREFCALRAKSYAYILEDNEKIKAKGIRGHVVRNHMTFQDHKRCLFGDTSLEVTTSNVSIRSFKHKLKTIKSDKLTYNSFDDKRVILEDKVHTLAHGHYSIEEELEAELDS
;
A
#
# COMPACT_ATOMS: atom_id res chain seq x y z
N LYS A 1 -6.30 22.84 -10.81
CA LYS A 1 -7.62 23.36 -11.25
C LYS A 1 -8.40 24.00 -10.11
N ALA A 2 -8.92 23.25 -9.13
CA ALA A 2 -9.66 23.84 -8.00
C ALA A 2 -8.85 24.93 -7.27
N LYS A 3 -7.58 24.65 -6.94
CA LYS A 3 -6.71 25.62 -6.26
C LYS A 3 -6.52 26.95 -6.99
N LYS A 4 -6.13 26.95 -8.27
CA LYS A 4 -5.86 28.18 -9.02
C LYS A 4 -7.14 28.96 -9.36
N ALA A 5 -8.23 28.27 -9.69
CA ALA A 5 -9.53 28.92 -9.83
C ALA A 5 -9.94 29.62 -8.52
N ARG A 6 -9.71 28.98 -7.37
CA ARG A 6 -9.91 29.60 -6.04
C ARG A 6 -8.95 30.76 -5.76
N LEU A 7 -7.66 30.61 -6.08
CA LEU A 7 -6.65 31.67 -5.90
C LEU A 7 -6.91 32.91 -6.77
N LEU A 8 -7.63 32.75 -7.89
CA LEU A 8 -8.05 33.84 -8.79
C LEU A 8 -9.42 34.43 -8.40
N LEU A 9 -10.34 33.59 -7.91
CA LEU A 9 -11.66 33.99 -7.38
C LEU A 9 -11.55 34.74 -6.04
N VAL A 10 -10.54 34.43 -5.23
CA VAL A 10 -10.31 35.01 -3.91
C VAL A 10 -9.17 36.02 -4.00
N GLN A 11 -9.53 37.29 -4.21
CA GLN A 11 -8.59 38.42 -4.20
C GLN A 11 -8.71 39.29 -2.94
N SER A 12 -9.73 39.06 -2.10
CA SER A 12 -9.90 39.76 -0.83
C SER A 12 -9.38 38.91 0.34
N PRO A 13 -8.85 39.56 1.41
CA PRO A 13 -8.53 38.86 2.64
C PRO A 13 -9.78 38.14 3.16
N GLY A 14 -9.57 36.89 3.58
CA GLY A 14 -10.58 36.12 4.28
C GLY A 14 -11.15 34.88 3.60
N PHE A 15 -12.11 34.25 4.28
CA PHE A 15 -12.71 32.97 3.90
C PHE A 15 -13.88 33.18 2.94
N ILE A 16 -13.67 32.80 1.67
CA ILE A 16 -14.70 32.88 0.64
C ILE A 16 -15.27 31.49 0.36
N GLU A 17 -16.60 31.39 0.24
CA GLU A 17 -17.27 30.17 -0.18
C GLU A 17 -16.89 29.81 -1.63
N ILE A 18 -16.31 28.63 -1.82
CA ILE A 18 -15.79 28.17 -3.12
C ILE A 18 -16.66 27.09 -3.76
N SER A 19 -17.46 26.38 -2.97
CA SER A 19 -18.36 25.34 -3.44
C SER A 19 -19.29 24.92 -2.32
N SER A 20 -20.55 24.66 -2.64
CA SER A 20 -21.48 23.93 -1.78
C SER A 20 -22.09 22.74 -2.54
N SER A 21 -22.38 21.65 -1.84
CA SER A 21 -22.96 20.43 -2.41
C SER A 21 -23.96 19.79 -1.45
N ALA A 22 -24.79 18.87 -1.98
CA ALA A 22 -25.84 18.14 -1.26
C ALA A 22 -26.77 19.07 -0.46
N ASN A 23 -27.41 20.04 -1.13
CA ASN A 23 -28.28 21.06 -0.48
C ASN A 23 -27.56 21.84 0.64
N ARG A 24 -26.31 22.25 0.40
CA ARG A 24 -25.43 22.95 1.35
C ARG A 24 -25.09 22.14 2.62
N LYS A 25 -25.30 20.82 2.62
CA LYS A 25 -24.78 19.95 3.69
C LYS A 25 -23.26 19.89 3.73
N VAL A 26 -22.60 20.16 2.60
CA VAL A 26 -21.15 20.30 2.53
C VAL A 26 -20.85 21.64 1.89
N VAL A 27 -20.14 22.50 2.61
CA VAL A 27 -19.72 23.82 2.14
C VAL A 27 -18.22 23.91 2.32
N TRP A 28 -17.51 24.35 1.29
CA TRP A 28 -16.09 24.63 1.39
C TRP A 28 -15.84 26.13 1.29
N TYR A 29 -14.98 26.61 2.17
CA TYR A 29 -14.43 27.95 2.16
C TYR A 29 -12.92 27.90 1.90
N TYR A 30 -12.37 28.98 1.37
CA TYR A 30 -10.93 29.13 1.13
C TYR A 30 -10.45 30.50 1.59
N ALA A 31 -9.37 30.53 2.37
CA ALA A 31 -8.62 31.73 2.68
C ALA A 31 -7.23 31.64 2.05
N LYS A 32 -6.89 32.66 1.25
CA LYS A 32 -5.62 32.77 0.54
C LYS A 32 -4.59 33.48 1.41
N ASN A 33 -3.32 33.08 1.31
CA ASN A 33 -2.21 33.82 1.90
C ASN A 33 -1.84 35.03 1.02
N ILE A 34 -2.58 36.13 1.15
CA ILE A 34 -2.40 37.33 0.31
C ILE A 34 -1.17 38.12 0.75
N GLU A 35 -0.87 38.13 2.05
CA GLU A 35 0.27 38.82 2.66
C GLU A 35 1.61 38.07 2.47
N ASN A 36 1.60 36.94 1.75
CA ASN A 36 2.76 36.11 1.47
C ASN A 36 3.56 35.71 2.73
N ILE A 37 2.83 35.48 3.84
CA ILE A 37 3.40 35.11 5.13
C ILE A 37 4.14 33.78 4.98
N GLN A 38 5.41 33.75 5.38
CA GLN A 38 6.30 32.59 5.23
C GLN A 38 6.27 31.66 6.44
N ASN A 39 5.82 32.15 7.60
CA ASN A 39 5.75 31.37 8.82
C ASN A 39 4.32 30.82 9.04
N TYR A 40 4.19 29.51 9.29
CA TYR A 40 2.88 28.90 9.54
C TYR A 40 2.18 29.49 10.75
N ILE A 41 2.89 29.77 11.83
CA ILE A 41 2.34 30.33 13.07
C ILE A 41 1.76 31.71 12.78
N GLU A 42 2.51 32.56 12.08
CA GLU A 42 2.07 33.89 11.69
C GLU A 42 0.87 33.83 10.73
N PHE A 43 0.90 32.95 9.73
CA PHE A 43 -0.20 32.77 8.78
C PHE A 43 -1.47 32.28 9.47
N PHE A 44 -1.34 31.31 10.37
CA PHE A 44 -2.48 30.84 11.14
C PHE A 44 -3.00 31.93 12.07
N ASN A 45 -2.13 32.73 12.70
CA ASN A 45 -2.54 33.85 13.55
C ASN A 45 -3.30 34.94 12.78
N SER A 46 -2.91 35.23 11.53
CA SER A 46 -3.58 36.27 10.73
C SER A 46 -5.01 35.88 10.33
N ILE A 47 -5.25 34.60 10.01
CA ILE A 47 -6.59 34.12 9.60
C ILE A 47 -7.45 33.59 10.76
N LYS A 48 -6.89 33.46 11.96
CA LYS A 48 -7.52 32.79 13.11
C LYS A 48 -8.81 33.46 13.55
N SER A 49 -8.79 34.77 13.71
CA SER A 49 -9.96 35.54 14.20
C SER A 49 -11.14 35.37 13.25
N GLU A 50 -10.88 35.50 11.96
CA GLU A 50 -11.91 35.36 10.92
C GLU A 50 -12.42 33.93 10.79
N LEU A 51 -11.53 32.93 10.85
CA LEU A 51 -11.92 31.52 10.89
C LEU A 51 -12.88 31.25 12.06
N ILE A 52 -12.58 31.80 13.24
CA ILE A 52 -13.42 31.66 14.43
C ILE A 52 -14.77 32.34 14.22
N GLU A 53 -14.81 33.55 13.68
CA GLU A 53 -16.06 34.28 13.42
C GLU A 53 -16.94 33.57 12.39
N LEU A 54 -16.35 33.09 11.29
CA LEU A 54 -17.07 32.32 10.27
C LEU A 54 -17.65 31.03 10.87
N LEU A 55 -16.85 30.28 11.62
CA LEU A 55 -17.31 29.06 12.27
C LEU A 55 -18.42 29.33 13.30
N LYS A 56 -18.32 30.42 14.07
CA LYS A 56 -19.38 30.87 14.99
C LYS A 56 -20.67 31.21 14.25
N SER A 57 -20.59 31.95 13.14
CA SER A 57 -21.78 32.36 12.37
C SER A 57 -22.48 31.18 11.67
N GLN A 58 -21.72 30.16 11.25
CA GLN A 58 -22.30 28.93 10.71
C GLN A 58 -22.90 28.06 11.81
N ALA A 59 -22.19 27.91 12.93
CA ALA A 59 -22.63 27.12 14.07
C ALA A 59 -23.84 27.70 14.81
N SER A 60 -24.07 29.02 14.74
CA SER A 60 -25.26 29.68 15.30
C SER A 60 -26.53 29.37 14.51
N LYS A 61 -26.41 29.11 13.20
CA LYS A 61 -27.54 28.68 12.37
C LYS A 61 -27.88 27.24 12.69
N HIS A 62 -26.93 26.34 12.46
CA HIS A 62 -27.07 24.91 12.72
C HIS A 62 -25.74 24.36 13.24
N PRO A 63 -25.75 23.32 14.09
CA PRO A 63 -24.56 22.55 14.38
C PRO A 63 -23.78 22.11 13.12
N ILE A 64 -22.45 22.16 13.20
CA ILE A 64 -21.57 21.82 12.08
C ILE A 64 -20.46 20.87 12.51
N LYS A 65 -19.87 20.15 11.56
CA LYS A 65 -18.51 19.62 11.67
C LYS A 65 -17.63 20.42 10.73
N PHE A 66 -16.37 20.62 11.08
CA PHE A 66 -15.42 21.26 10.17
C PHE A 66 -14.10 20.52 10.12
N ASN A 67 -13.43 20.59 8.98
CA ASN A 67 -12.03 20.21 8.87
C ASN A 67 -11.24 21.29 8.13
N LEU A 68 -9.97 21.40 8.50
CA LEU A 68 -9.00 22.27 7.86
C LEU A 68 -8.11 21.46 6.95
N LYS A 69 -7.83 22.00 5.76
CA LYS A 69 -6.85 21.50 4.82
C LYS A 69 -5.89 22.64 4.44
N LEU A 70 -4.67 22.58 4.97
CA LEU A 70 -3.60 23.53 4.65
C LEU A 70 -2.99 23.16 3.30
N GLU A 71 -2.85 24.11 2.39
CA GLU A 71 -2.14 23.94 1.12
C GLU A 71 -0.86 24.80 1.15
N ALA A 72 0.30 24.17 0.96
CA ALA A 72 1.59 24.85 0.96
C ALA A 72 2.52 24.26 -0.11
N THR A 73 3.41 25.09 -0.63
CA THR A 73 4.43 24.71 -1.59
C THR A 73 5.77 24.60 -0.89
N TYR A 74 6.46 23.49 -1.12
CA TYR A 74 7.76 23.18 -0.54
C TYR A 74 8.81 23.09 -1.63
N ASN A 75 10.02 23.56 -1.39
CA ASN A 75 11.20 23.41 -2.24
C ASN A 75 12.30 22.68 -1.46
N ILE A 76 13.43 22.36 -2.07
CA ILE A 76 14.65 21.87 -1.39
C ILE A 76 15.61 23.07 -1.32
N PRO A 77 16.21 23.39 -0.16
CA PRO A 77 17.15 24.51 -0.04
C PRO A 77 18.33 24.35 -0.99
N ASN A 78 18.80 25.47 -1.55
CA ASN A 78 19.96 25.52 -2.45
C ASN A 78 19.81 24.68 -3.72
N VAL A 79 18.56 24.43 -4.11
CA VAL A 79 18.21 23.74 -5.34
C VAL A 79 17.06 24.46 -6.01
N ASP A 80 17.34 25.02 -7.18
CA ASP A 80 16.35 25.74 -7.99
C ASP A 80 15.16 24.85 -8.36
N ASN A 81 14.01 25.45 -8.66
CA ASN A 81 12.84 24.79 -9.25
C ASN A 81 12.25 23.53 -8.58
N THR A 82 12.52 23.29 -7.30
CA THR A 82 12.07 22.10 -6.55
C THR A 82 10.69 22.21 -5.91
N SER A 83 9.88 23.18 -6.32
CA SER A 83 8.61 23.53 -5.69
C SER A 83 7.52 22.46 -5.88
N GLU A 84 7.29 21.61 -4.88
CA GLU A 84 6.21 20.64 -4.79
C GLU A 84 5.05 21.14 -3.92
N ASN A 85 3.82 21.07 -4.44
CA ASN A 85 2.64 21.41 -3.67
C ASN A 85 2.15 20.26 -2.78
N ARG A 86 1.92 20.55 -1.51
CA ARG A 86 1.44 19.59 -0.51
C ARG A 86 0.22 20.11 0.21
N SER A 87 -0.59 19.18 0.70
CA SER A 87 -1.71 19.52 1.54
C SER A 87 -1.81 18.63 2.77
N PHE A 88 -1.93 19.25 3.94
CA PHE A 88 -2.11 18.61 5.24
C PHE A 88 -3.58 18.73 5.63
N LYS A 89 -4.17 17.67 6.20
CA LYS A 89 -5.63 17.59 6.41
C LYS A 89 -5.92 17.17 7.84
N THR A 90 -6.70 17.98 8.55
CA THR A 90 -7.28 17.56 9.84
C THR A 90 -8.49 16.64 9.63
N SER A 91 -8.79 15.83 10.64
CA SER A 91 -10.07 15.12 10.73
C SER A 91 -11.17 16.06 11.23
N ALA A 92 -12.40 15.84 10.76
CA ALA A 92 -13.53 16.70 11.02
C ALA A 92 -13.91 16.76 12.50
N ARG A 93 -14.18 17.97 13.00
CA ARG A 93 -14.50 18.26 14.39
C ARG A 93 -15.85 18.97 14.52
N PRO A 94 -16.73 18.57 15.44
CA PRO A 94 -18.05 19.19 15.61
C PRO A 94 -18.01 20.53 16.38
N ILE A 95 -18.70 21.55 15.90
CA ILE A 95 -18.90 22.88 16.51
C ILE A 95 -20.41 23.13 16.74
N PHE A 96 -20.78 23.74 17.87
CA PHE A 96 -22.15 24.18 18.20
C PHE A 96 -22.15 25.68 18.56
N ALA A 97 -23.34 26.30 18.62
CA ALA A 97 -23.52 27.71 18.97
C ALA A 97 -22.81 28.12 20.28
N GLU A 98 -22.79 27.24 21.28
CA GLU A 98 -22.22 27.53 22.61
C GLU A 98 -20.73 27.16 22.74
N THR A 99 -20.12 26.48 21.76
CA THR A 99 -18.76 25.94 21.92
C THR A 99 -17.65 27.00 21.91
N GLY A 100 -16.59 26.76 22.69
CA GLY A 100 -15.29 27.45 22.59
C GLY A 100 -14.60 27.20 21.24
N VAL A 101 -15.08 27.86 20.18
CA VAL A 101 -14.55 27.71 18.80
C VAL A 101 -13.05 27.97 18.74
N ARG A 102 -12.55 28.88 19.58
CA ARG A 102 -11.14 29.27 19.65
C ARG A 102 -10.21 28.09 19.97
N GLU A 103 -10.48 27.33 21.03
CA GLU A 103 -9.60 26.21 21.41
C GLU A 103 -9.63 25.10 20.35
N ILE A 104 -10.78 24.84 19.74
CA ILE A 104 -10.95 23.78 18.74
C ILE A 104 -10.14 24.09 17.48
N VAL A 105 -10.15 25.37 17.07
CA VAL A 105 -9.35 25.86 15.94
C VAL A 105 -7.86 25.78 16.26
N GLU A 106 -7.43 26.19 17.46
CA GLU A 106 -6.03 26.10 17.91
C GLU A 106 -5.51 24.65 17.89
N GLU A 107 -6.28 23.70 18.42
CA GLU A 107 -5.91 22.28 18.34
C GLU A 107 -5.89 21.72 16.91
N GLY A 108 -6.71 22.30 16.02
CA GLY A 108 -6.67 21.99 14.58
C GLY A 108 -5.37 22.45 13.95
N ILE A 109 -4.96 23.69 14.26
CA ILE A 109 -3.71 24.30 13.79
C ILE A 109 -2.49 23.52 14.29
N ILE A 110 -2.43 23.19 15.58
CA ILE A 110 -1.32 22.41 16.16
C ILE A 110 -1.16 21.06 15.44
N LYS A 111 -2.26 20.39 15.10
CA LYS A 111 -2.20 19.13 14.34
C LYS A 111 -1.68 19.31 12.91
N LEU A 112 -2.08 20.40 12.23
CA LEU A 112 -1.55 20.73 10.90
C LEU A 112 -0.04 21.00 10.95
N MET A 113 0.42 21.72 11.98
CA MET A 113 1.83 21.96 12.22
C MET A 113 2.59 20.65 12.48
N ALA A 114 2.06 19.76 13.33
CA ALA A 114 2.67 18.46 13.58
C ALA A 114 2.74 17.58 12.32
N GLU A 115 1.69 17.54 11.49
CA GLU A 115 1.72 16.82 10.21
C GLU A 115 2.71 17.42 9.21
N GLN A 116 2.83 18.75 9.19
CA GLN A 116 3.82 19.46 8.40
C GLN A 116 5.24 19.12 8.87
N ASP A 117 5.48 19.16 10.18
CA ASP A 117 6.77 18.79 10.76
C ASP A 117 7.10 17.33 10.45
N GLU A 118 6.11 16.43 10.53
CA GLU A 118 6.23 15.01 10.13
C GLU A 118 6.61 14.86 8.64
N TYR A 119 6.12 15.75 7.78
CA TYR A 119 6.43 15.74 6.35
C TYR A 119 7.82 16.29 6.05
N SER A 120 8.21 17.40 6.67
CA SER A 120 9.59 17.91 6.64
C SER A 120 10.57 16.86 7.19
N SER A 121 10.11 16.00 8.10
CA SER A 121 10.79 14.81 8.65
C SER A 121 10.56 13.51 7.88
N LYS A 122 10.19 13.50 6.60
CA LYS A 122 10.06 12.25 5.80
C LYS A 122 11.07 12.02 4.68
N GLY A 123 12.21 12.70 4.70
CA GLY A 123 13.40 12.27 3.93
C GLY A 123 13.49 12.84 2.55
N SER A 124 12.60 13.77 2.23
CA SER A 124 12.48 14.33 0.91
C SER A 124 13.47 15.48 0.67
N GLY A 125 14.02 16.10 1.74
CA GLY A 125 14.89 17.28 1.66
C GLY A 125 14.14 18.60 1.50
N TYR A 126 12.81 18.60 1.59
CA TYR A 126 11.96 19.74 1.24
C TYR A 126 11.74 20.70 2.43
N THR A 127 12.14 21.95 2.27
CA THR A 127 11.77 23.14 3.06
C THR A 127 10.53 23.83 2.53
N LEU A 128 9.87 24.60 3.40
CA LEU A 128 8.72 25.41 3.01
C LEU A 128 9.16 26.54 2.08
N GLN A 129 8.52 26.67 0.91
CA GLN A 129 8.75 27.78 -0.01
C GLN A 129 7.70 28.88 0.18
N CYS A 130 6.43 28.51 0.22
CA CYS A 130 5.34 29.46 0.49
C CYS A 130 4.10 28.73 0.98
N ILE A 131 3.33 29.40 1.84
CA ILE A 131 2.01 28.93 2.26
C ILE A 131 1.01 29.45 1.24
N ASP A 132 0.25 28.56 0.59
CA ASP A 132 -0.67 29.00 -0.47
C ASP A 132 -2.02 29.47 0.10
N GLY A 133 -2.48 28.81 1.17
CA GLY A 133 -3.72 29.15 1.85
C GLY A 133 -4.33 27.94 2.57
N ILE A 134 -5.51 28.14 3.14
CA ILE A 134 -6.23 27.12 3.90
C ILE A 134 -7.64 26.91 3.33
N LEU A 135 -8.03 25.65 3.22
CA LEU A 135 -9.39 25.22 2.92
C LEU A 135 -10.10 24.84 4.21
N LEU A 136 -11.30 25.36 4.39
CA LEU A 136 -12.20 25.01 5.47
C LEU A 136 -13.37 24.23 4.89
N GLY A 137 -13.46 22.94 5.17
CA GLY A 137 -14.66 22.15 4.91
C GLY A 137 -15.60 22.31 6.09
N VAL A 138 -16.84 22.75 5.84
CA VAL A 138 -17.93 22.83 6.81
C VAL A 138 -19.01 21.83 6.37
N TYR A 139 -19.43 21.01 7.32
CA TYR A 139 -20.39 19.94 7.11
C TYR A 139 -21.58 20.22 8.02
N GLN A 140 -22.78 20.26 7.46
CA GLN A 140 -23.99 20.30 8.27
C GLN A 140 -24.04 19.03 9.11
N TYR A 141 -23.94 19.23 10.41
CA TYR A 141 -23.96 18.16 11.36
C TYR A 141 -25.32 18.21 12.01
N THR A 142 -26.09 17.14 11.92
CA THR A 142 -27.21 16.98 12.84
C THR A 142 -26.59 16.26 14.02
N PRO A 143 -26.22 16.96 15.10
CA PRO A 143 -25.84 16.27 16.31
C PRO A 143 -26.96 15.30 16.60
N MET A 144 -26.53 14.08 16.82
CA MET A 144 -27.40 13.15 17.50
C MET A 144 -27.78 13.86 18.81
N SER A 145 -29.04 14.28 18.94
CA SER A 145 -29.54 15.05 20.07
C SER A 145 -29.14 14.27 21.32
N ALA A 146 -28.26 14.73 22.19
CA ALA A 146 -28.26 14.07 23.50
C ALA A 146 -29.65 14.33 24.09
N SER A 147 -30.30 13.29 24.57
CA SER A 147 -31.53 13.42 25.34
C SER A 147 -31.21 13.13 26.81
N SER A 148 -32.21 13.34 27.66
CA SER A 148 -32.33 12.68 28.95
C SER A 148 -31.89 11.21 28.87
N TYR A 149 -31.35 10.68 29.97
CA TYR A 149 -31.03 9.26 30.22
C TYR A 149 -31.27 8.28 29.05
N ILE A 150 -30.18 7.80 28.43
CA ILE A 150 -30.25 6.63 27.53
C ILE A 150 -30.04 5.37 28.39
N PRO A 151 -30.94 4.38 28.34
CA PRO A 151 -30.75 3.12 29.07
C PRO A 151 -29.52 2.38 28.54
N LEU A 152 -28.75 1.78 29.46
CA LEU A 152 -27.65 0.90 29.06
C LEU A 152 -28.23 -0.32 28.35
N PRO A 153 -27.61 -0.83 27.27
CA PRO A 153 -27.99 -2.11 26.73
C PRO A 153 -27.89 -3.20 27.80
N ASP A 154 -28.83 -4.14 27.84
CA ASP A 154 -28.89 -5.24 28.85
C ASP A 154 -27.56 -5.98 29.00
N PHE A 155 -26.78 -6.07 27.92
CA PHE A 155 -25.46 -6.68 27.92
C PHE A 155 -24.43 -5.92 28.78
N ILE A 156 -24.50 -4.58 28.79
CA ILE A 156 -23.61 -3.71 29.57
C ILE A 156 -24.14 -3.55 31.00
N GLU A 157 -25.45 -3.38 31.17
CA GLU A 157 -26.06 -3.22 32.50
C GLU A 157 -25.80 -4.43 33.40
N ARG A 158 -25.98 -5.65 32.89
CA ARG A 158 -25.71 -6.90 33.62
C ARG A 158 -24.27 -7.02 34.12
N LYS A 159 -23.31 -6.33 33.50
CA LYS A 159 -21.92 -6.33 33.95
C LYS A 159 -21.72 -5.55 35.24
N LYS A 160 -22.64 -4.67 35.65
CA LYS A 160 -22.50 -3.81 36.84
C LYS A 160 -21.13 -3.10 36.88
N ALA A 161 -20.65 -2.65 35.72
CA ALA A 161 -19.34 -2.02 35.54
C ALA A 161 -19.44 -0.53 35.24
N VAL A 162 -20.64 -0.08 34.86
CA VAL A 162 -20.95 1.27 34.44
C VAL A 162 -22.02 1.83 35.37
N ILE A 163 -21.83 3.06 35.83
CA ILE A 163 -22.84 3.84 36.55
C ILE A 163 -23.47 4.78 35.53
N ASN A 164 -24.79 4.73 35.42
CA ASN A 164 -25.56 5.53 34.48
C ASN A 164 -26.51 6.44 35.26
N PRO A 165 -26.11 7.69 35.57
CA PRO A 165 -26.98 8.65 36.24
C PRO A 165 -28.25 8.93 35.42
N GLN A 166 -29.42 8.86 36.05
CA GLN A 166 -30.71 9.12 35.43
C GLN A 166 -31.00 10.62 35.39
N ASN A 167 -30.60 11.28 34.31
CA ASN A 167 -30.81 12.70 34.06
C ASN A 167 -32.03 12.98 33.17
N SER A 168 -32.79 14.00 33.54
CA SER A 168 -33.77 14.66 32.69
C SER A 168 -33.20 15.89 31.96
N ASP A 169 -32.00 16.33 32.35
CA ASP A 169 -31.29 17.46 31.74
C ASP A 169 -30.27 17.00 30.68
N GLN A 170 -29.52 17.95 30.10
CA GLN A 170 -28.51 17.69 29.07
C GLN A 170 -27.08 17.54 29.65
N GLN A 171 -26.93 17.37 30.97
CA GLN A 171 -25.64 17.45 31.67
C GLN A 171 -25.00 16.08 31.93
N CYS A 172 -25.26 15.07 31.10
CA CYS A 172 -24.81 13.69 31.31
C CYS A 172 -23.30 13.55 31.58
N PHE A 173 -22.45 14.37 30.93
CA PHE A 173 -21.01 14.38 31.19
C PHE A 173 -20.65 14.84 32.60
N LYS A 174 -21.28 15.92 33.10
CA LYS A 174 -21.09 16.39 34.48
C LYS A 174 -21.47 15.29 35.46
N TRP A 175 -22.65 14.69 35.28
CA TRP A 175 -23.11 13.61 36.14
C TRP A 175 -22.20 12.39 36.07
N ALA A 176 -21.68 12.03 34.90
CA ALA A 176 -20.72 10.94 34.76
C ALA A 176 -19.39 11.22 35.48
N ILE A 177 -18.87 12.45 35.46
CA ILE A 177 -17.67 12.81 36.23
C ILE A 177 -17.94 12.73 37.74
N LEU A 178 -19.05 13.32 38.19
CA LEU A 178 -19.42 13.36 39.61
C LEU A 178 -19.76 11.97 40.18
N ALA A 179 -20.13 11.00 39.33
CA ALA A 179 -20.47 9.63 39.73
C ALA A 179 -19.35 8.91 40.50
N LYS A 180 -18.08 9.30 40.30
CA LYS A 180 -16.93 8.79 41.05
C LYS A 180 -17.05 9.06 42.56
N HIS A 181 -17.68 10.16 42.94
CA HIS A 181 -17.75 10.63 44.33
C HIS A 181 -19.00 10.15 45.09
N VAL A 182 -20.01 9.66 44.38
CA VAL A 182 -21.28 9.24 44.97
C VAL A 182 -21.17 7.85 45.59
N THR A 183 -21.46 7.76 46.88
CA THR A 183 -21.44 6.51 47.68
C THR A 183 -22.87 6.05 48.03
N GLY A 184 -23.09 4.76 48.29
CA GLY A 184 -24.42 4.19 48.60
C GLY A 184 -25.08 3.38 47.47
N SER A 185 -26.32 2.94 47.70
CA SER A 185 -27.09 2.01 46.84
C SER A 185 -27.83 2.68 45.68
N ASN A 186 -28.14 3.98 45.78
CA ASN A 186 -28.93 4.73 44.81
C ASN A 186 -28.09 5.63 43.90
N LYS A 187 -26.98 5.11 43.36
CA LYS A 187 -26.04 5.87 42.51
C LYS A 187 -26.66 6.36 41.18
N GLN A 188 -27.84 5.87 40.80
CA GLN A 188 -28.53 6.32 39.60
C GLN A 188 -29.24 7.68 39.81
N ARG A 189 -29.54 8.07 41.06
CA ARG A 189 -30.34 9.27 41.38
C ARG A 189 -29.47 10.52 41.49
N ILE A 190 -29.82 11.57 40.74
CA ILE A 190 -29.04 12.83 40.65
C ILE A 190 -29.04 13.64 41.95
N GLU A 191 -30.08 13.53 42.78
CA GLU A 191 -30.15 14.24 44.07
C GLU A 191 -28.90 14.02 44.94
N ASN A 192 -28.29 12.82 44.84
CA ASN A 192 -27.08 12.44 45.56
C ASN A 192 -25.78 13.06 45.00
N TYR A 193 -25.84 13.79 43.88
CA TYR A 193 -24.69 14.37 43.19
C TYR A 193 -24.52 15.85 43.49
N THR A 194 -25.58 16.52 43.97
CA THR A 194 -25.63 17.96 44.25
C THR A 194 -24.55 18.44 45.22
N THR A 195 -24.17 17.59 46.19
CA THR A 195 -23.10 17.87 47.18
C THR A 195 -21.68 17.82 46.60
N HIS A 196 -21.52 17.49 45.32
CA HIS A 196 -20.22 17.31 44.67
C HIS A 196 -19.99 18.25 43.49
N GLU A 197 -20.96 19.12 43.16
CA GLU A 197 -20.90 19.96 41.97
C GLU A 197 -19.71 20.92 41.94
N GLU A 198 -19.27 21.40 43.09
CA GLU A 198 -18.14 22.34 43.22
C GLU A 198 -16.76 21.67 43.14
N LYS A 199 -16.68 20.33 43.05
CA LYS A 199 -15.39 19.60 43.04
C LYS A 199 -14.55 19.83 41.79
N TYR A 200 -15.16 20.18 40.67
CA TYR A 200 -14.48 20.37 39.39
C TYR A 200 -14.94 21.62 38.68
N ASN A 201 -14.01 22.22 37.94
CA ASN A 201 -14.32 23.38 37.11
C ASN A 201 -14.85 22.94 35.75
N PHE A 202 -16.17 23.08 35.54
CA PHE A 202 -16.84 22.82 34.27
C PHE A 202 -16.97 24.06 33.37
N SER A 203 -16.32 25.18 33.71
CA SER A 203 -16.42 26.43 32.93
C SER A 203 -15.95 26.25 31.48
N GLY A 204 -16.64 26.85 30.51
CA GLY A 204 -16.28 26.71 29.09
C GLY A 204 -16.66 25.37 28.44
N ILE A 205 -17.34 24.49 29.17
CA ILE A 205 -17.95 23.26 28.64
C ILE A 205 -19.42 23.53 28.34
N THR A 206 -19.88 23.06 27.18
CA THR A 206 -21.29 23.15 26.78
C THR A 206 -22.03 21.87 27.15
N PHE A 207 -23.31 21.96 27.43
CA PHE A 207 -24.17 20.80 27.69
C PHE A 207 -25.24 20.71 26.61
N PRO A 208 -25.33 19.58 25.87
CA PRO A 208 -24.59 18.33 26.04
C PRO A 208 -23.11 18.40 25.60
N THR A 209 -22.24 17.82 26.43
CA THR A 209 -20.77 17.89 26.25
C THR A 209 -20.31 17.01 25.11
N LYS A 210 -19.42 17.54 24.26
CA LYS A 210 -18.81 16.77 23.16
C LYS A 210 -17.50 16.11 23.55
N LEU A 211 -17.15 15.03 22.84
CA LEU A 211 -15.91 14.27 23.05
C LEU A 211 -14.63 15.13 23.03
N HIS A 212 -14.54 16.17 22.20
CA HIS A 212 -13.33 17.02 22.16
C HIS A 212 -13.28 18.04 23.31
N GLN A 213 -14.43 18.45 23.87
CA GLN A 213 -14.47 19.39 25.01
C GLN A 213 -14.01 18.73 26.30
N VAL A 214 -13.86 17.41 26.30
CA VAL A 214 -13.15 16.69 27.35
C VAL A 214 -11.73 17.24 27.54
N ASN A 215 -11.07 17.69 26.47
CA ASN A 215 -9.76 18.35 26.60
C ASN A 215 -9.84 19.70 27.33
N ILE A 216 -10.95 20.45 27.16
CA ILE A 216 -11.18 21.71 27.87
C ILE A 216 -11.35 21.43 29.36
N PHE A 217 -12.13 20.40 29.71
CA PHE A 217 -12.26 19.93 31.09
C PHE A 217 -10.91 19.57 31.70
N GLU A 218 -10.07 18.80 30.99
CA GLU A 218 -8.72 18.44 31.44
C GLU A 218 -7.78 19.64 31.58
N LYS A 219 -7.94 20.68 30.74
CA LYS A 219 -7.20 21.94 30.83
C LYS A 219 -7.62 22.76 32.05
N ASN A 220 -8.92 22.85 32.32
CA ASN A 220 -9.46 23.58 33.47
C ASN A 220 -9.16 22.90 34.81
N ASN A 221 -8.86 21.60 34.78
CA ASN A 221 -8.57 20.79 35.95
C ASN A 221 -7.20 20.10 35.75
N PRO A 222 -6.07 20.78 36.06
CA PRO A 222 -4.73 20.36 35.66
C PRO A 222 -4.29 18.96 36.12
N ASN A 223 -4.89 18.41 37.18
CA ASN A 223 -4.60 17.07 37.71
C ASN A 223 -5.54 15.98 37.19
N VAL A 224 -6.44 16.31 36.25
CA VAL A 224 -7.47 15.42 35.74
C VAL A 224 -7.14 14.92 34.33
N THR A 225 -7.39 13.63 34.09
CA THR A 225 -7.44 13.07 32.73
C THR A 225 -8.65 12.18 32.54
N VAL A 226 -9.14 12.10 31.30
CA VAL A 226 -10.38 11.42 30.94
C VAL A 226 -10.17 10.57 29.69
N ASN A 227 -10.38 9.26 29.82
CA ASN A 227 -10.54 8.34 28.72
C ASN A 227 -12.02 8.22 28.34
N VAL A 228 -12.29 8.06 27.05
CA VAL A 228 -13.65 7.85 26.53
C VAL A 228 -13.66 6.65 25.58
N TYR A 229 -14.63 5.77 25.80
CA TYR A 229 -14.86 4.55 25.05
C TYR A 229 -16.22 4.59 24.35
N GLY A 230 -16.30 4.06 23.13
CA GLY A 230 -17.55 3.92 22.37
C GLY A 230 -18.08 2.49 22.41
N LEU A 231 -19.30 2.29 21.93
CA LEU A 231 -19.97 0.99 21.85
C LEU A 231 -20.39 0.68 20.41
N GLU A 232 -19.82 -0.38 19.82
CA GLU A 232 -20.16 -0.85 18.47
C GLU A 232 -21.20 -1.98 18.57
N LYS A 233 -22.26 -1.89 17.77
CA LYS A 233 -23.34 -2.89 17.71
C LYS A 233 -23.10 -3.86 16.55
N HIS A 234 -23.03 -5.16 16.84
CA HIS A 234 -22.89 -6.22 15.85
C HIS A 234 -24.11 -7.13 15.80
N PHE A 235 -24.63 -7.34 14.60
CA PHE A 235 -25.57 -8.42 14.31
C PHE A 235 -24.80 -9.60 13.74
N GLN A 236 -24.87 -10.75 14.40
CA GLN A 236 -24.35 -12.01 13.87
C GLN A 236 -25.54 -12.92 13.57
N PRO A 237 -25.91 -13.15 12.30
CA PRO A 237 -26.85 -14.22 11.96
C PRO A 237 -26.29 -15.55 12.49
N PRO A 238 -27.05 -16.41 13.20
CA PRO A 238 -28.51 -16.41 13.39
C PRO A 238 -28.98 -15.80 14.74
N GLN A 239 -28.12 -15.11 15.49
CA GLN A 239 -28.47 -14.61 16.83
C GLN A 239 -29.55 -13.52 16.76
N LYS A 240 -30.64 -13.70 17.51
CA LYS A 240 -31.74 -12.72 17.64
C LYS A 240 -31.32 -11.42 18.32
N PHE A 241 -30.27 -11.43 19.14
CA PHE A 241 -29.83 -10.27 19.93
C PHE A 241 -28.48 -9.75 19.45
N PRO A 242 -28.29 -8.42 19.36
CA PRO A 242 -27.03 -7.81 18.96
C PRO A 242 -25.94 -7.99 20.02
N LYS A 243 -24.71 -8.27 19.59
CA LYS A 243 -23.52 -8.26 20.45
C LYS A 243 -22.95 -6.84 20.47
N TYR A 244 -22.53 -6.36 21.63
CA TYR A 244 -21.92 -5.04 21.77
C TYR A 244 -20.43 -5.15 22.08
N GLU A 245 -19.60 -4.34 21.42
CA GLU A 245 -18.16 -4.27 21.63
C GLU A 245 -17.73 -2.85 21.99
N VAL A 246 -17.13 -2.69 23.16
CA VAL A 246 -16.49 -1.45 23.59
C VAL A 246 -15.19 -1.24 22.81
N PHE A 247 -14.90 -0.01 22.37
CA PHE A 247 -13.67 0.36 21.67
C PHE A 247 -13.18 1.76 22.08
N PRO A 248 -11.86 2.07 21.96
CA PRO A 248 -11.33 3.38 22.35
C PRO A 248 -11.71 4.49 21.38
N LEU A 249 -12.24 5.60 21.90
CA LEU A 249 -12.47 6.85 21.16
C LEU A 249 -11.38 7.89 21.46
N LYS A 250 -11.12 8.11 22.75
CA LYS A 250 -10.05 8.98 23.28
C LYS A 250 -9.37 8.25 24.44
N VAL A 251 -8.06 8.10 24.37
CA VAL A 251 -7.26 7.54 25.47
C VAL A 251 -6.04 8.42 25.63
N VAL A 252 -5.76 8.86 26.86
CA VAL A 252 -4.58 9.65 27.16
C VAL A 252 -3.31 8.79 27.13
N ASP A 253 -2.16 9.40 26.87
CA ASP A 253 -0.88 8.68 26.90
C ASP A 253 -0.44 8.40 28.35
N GLU A 254 -0.69 9.35 29.26
CA GLU A 254 -0.41 9.24 30.69
C GLU A 254 -1.63 9.60 31.55
N GLU A 255 -1.93 8.76 32.53
CA GLU A 255 -3.01 8.98 33.50
C GLU A 255 -2.49 9.85 34.66
N LYS A 256 -3.20 10.94 34.96
CA LYS A 256 -2.90 11.79 36.11
C LYS A 256 -3.54 11.23 37.37
N THR A 257 -3.25 11.83 38.53
CA THR A 257 -3.73 11.38 39.84
C THR A 257 -5.25 11.28 39.91
N ASP A 258 -5.98 12.19 39.27
CA ASP A 258 -7.45 12.17 39.24
C ASP A 258 -8.00 11.76 37.86
N HIS A 259 -7.95 10.46 37.59
CA HIS A 259 -8.36 9.90 36.30
C HIS A 259 -9.83 9.43 36.24
N PHE A 260 -10.45 9.54 35.06
CA PHE A 260 -11.80 9.09 34.73
C PHE A 260 -11.86 8.25 33.46
N ASP A 261 -12.59 7.13 33.53
CA ASP A 261 -12.95 6.33 32.36
C ASP A 261 -14.45 6.49 32.09
N LEU A 262 -14.81 6.96 30.89
CA LEU A 262 -16.20 7.19 30.48
C LEU A 262 -16.60 6.28 29.32
N LEU A 263 -17.85 5.81 29.32
CA LEU A 263 -18.47 5.10 28.21
C LEU A 263 -19.50 6.03 27.55
N LEU A 264 -19.29 6.30 26.26
CA LEU A 264 -20.21 7.02 25.39
C LEU A 264 -21.12 6.01 24.71
N ILE A 265 -22.38 5.97 25.14
CA ILE A 265 -23.42 5.18 24.48
C ILE A 265 -24.15 6.03 23.46
N THR A 266 -24.57 5.40 22.36
CA THR A 266 -25.32 6.06 21.29
C THR A 266 -26.54 5.21 20.94
N ASP A 267 -27.70 5.84 20.79
CA ASP A 267 -28.86 5.25 20.09
C ASP A 267 -28.90 5.76 18.63
N ASP A 268 -29.97 5.49 17.87
CA ASP A 268 -30.06 5.90 16.46
C ASP A 268 -30.03 7.43 16.26
N GLU A 269 -30.31 8.22 17.32
CA GLU A 269 -30.48 9.67 17.27
C GLU A 269 -29.74 10.44 18.37
N ASN A 270 -29.20 9.81 19.41
CA ASN A 270 -28.71 10.45 20.64
C ASN A 270 -27.38 9.86 21.16
N SER A 271 -26.67 10.61 22.01
CA SER A 271 -25.46 10.12 22.71
C SER A 271 -25.43 10.51 24.18
N HIS A 272 -24.94 9.61 25.05
CA HIS A 272 -24.97 9.79 26.50
C HIS A 272 -23.68 9.33 27.17
N PHE A 273 -23.13 10.14 28.08
CA PHE A 273 -21.93 9.81 28.86
C PHE A 273 -22.30 9.05 30.12
N THR A 274 -21.56 7.98 30.38
CA THR A 274 -21.72 7.15 31.58
C THR A 274 -20.35 6.89 32.22
N TYR A 275 -20.33 6.69 33.53
CA TYR A 275 -19.09 6.51 34.27
C TYR A 275 -18.69 5.04 34.34
N ILE A 276 -17.47 4.71 33.93
CA ILE A 276 -16.94 3.34 34.05
C ILE A 276 -16.31 3.20 35.44
N SER A 277 -17.11 2.68 36.38
CA SER A 277 -16.66 2.38 37.74
C SER A 277 -15.65 1.23 37.82
N ASN A 278 -15.64 0.32 36.85
CA ASN A 278 -14.70 -0.78 36.79
C ASN A 278 -14.41 -1.19 35.34
N PHE A 279 -13.30 -0.68 34.79
CA PHE A 279 -12.91 -0.93 33.41
C PHE A 279 -12.71 -2.42 33.12
N SER A 280 -11.97 -3.14 33.97
CA SER A 280 -11.72 -4.58 33.82
C SER A 280 -13.03 -5.35 33.70
N ARG A 281 -14.02 -5.10 34.56
CA ARG A 281 -15.33 -5.77 34.54
C ARG A 281 -16.11 -5.47 33.25
N LEU A 282 -16.01 -4.25 32.72
CA LEU A 282 -16.68 -3.86 31.48
C LEU A 282 -16.14 -4.63 30.27
N VAL A 283 -14.82 -4.67 30.09
CA VAL A 283 -14.20 -5.22 28.87
C VAL A 283 -13.87 -6.71 28.96
N ARG A 284 -13.82 -7.30 30.16
CA ARG A 284 -13.42 -8.70 30.36
C ARG A 284 -14.11 -9.68 29.42
N SER A 285 -15.43 -9.65 29.35
CA SER A 285 -16.20 -10.60 28.52
C SER A 285 -15.93 -10.47 27.01
N GLN A 286 -15.33 -9.35 26.56
CA GLN A 286 -14.91 -9.15 25.18
C GLN A 286 -13.53 -9.77 24.89
N LYS A 287 -12.74 -10.07 25.92
CA LYS A 287 -11.33 -10.46 25.79
C LYS A 287 -10.99 -11.81 26.40
N THR A 288 -11.51 -12.11 27.58
CA THR A 288 -11.20 -13.34 28.32
C THR A 288 -12.45 -13.94 28.95
N ARG A 289 -12.50 -15.27 28.99
CA ARG A 289 -13.52 -16.05 29.73
C ARG A 289 -13.02 -16.46 31.12
N HIS A 290 -11.74 -16.25 31.42
CA HIS A 290 -11.12 -16.64 32.68
C HIS A 290 -11.64 -15.79 33.85
N LYS A 291 -11.73 -16.40 35.03
CA LYS A 291 -12.28 -15.78 36.25
C LYS A 291 -11.22 -15.14 37.18
N ALA A 292 -9.93 -15.23 36.87
CA ALA A 292 -8.82 -14.63 37.63
C ALA A 292 -8.74 -13.08 37.50
N SER A 293 -8.06 -12.42 38.45
CA SER A 293 -7.74 -10.98 38.35
C SER A 293 -6.95 -10.69 37.07
N ALA A 294 -7.25 -9.61 36.37
CA ALA A 294 -6.57 -9.26 35.12
C ALA A 294 -6.41 -7.75 35.00
N VAL A 295 -5.21 -7.32 34.61
CA VAL A 295 -4.91 -5.92 34.26
C VAL A 295 -5.12 -5.74 32.76
N PHE A 296 -5.77 -4.66 32.33
CA PHE A 296 -6.03 -4.41 30.91
C PHE A 296 -5.32 -3.13 30.46
N CYS A 297 -4.67 -3.18 29.30
CA CYS A 297 -4.23 -1.97 28.62
C CYS A 297 -5.44 -1.18 28.14
N LYS A 298 -5.62 0.04 28.67
CA LYS A 298 -6.73 0.92 28.31
C LYS A 298 -6.71 1.44 26.88
N ARG A 299 -5.59 1.30 26.15
CA ARG A 299 -5.42 1.72 24.75
C ARG A 299 -5.81 0.65 23.72
N CYS A 300 -5.58 -0.63 24.04
CA CYS A 300 -5.76 -1.76 23.10
C CYS A 300 -6.54 -2.95 23.70
N PHE A 301 -6.84 -2.90 24.98
CA PHE A 301 -7.60 -3.90 25.75
C PHE A 301 -6.92 -5.26 25.82
N THR A 302 -5.60 -5.33 25.60
CA THR A 302 -4.80 -6.53 25.92
C THR A 302 -4.86 -6.78 27.43
N SER A 303 -5.13 -8.03 27.80
CA SER A 303 -5.21 -8.48 29.19
C SER A 303 -3.90 -9.12 29.62
N PHE A 304 -3.48 -8.79 30.83
CA PHE A 304 -2.36 -9.39 31.56
C PHE A 304 -2.95 -10.06 32.79
N GLU A 305 -3.04 -11.38 32.72
CA GLU A 305 -3.49 -12.23 33.83
C GLU A 305 -2.25 -12.73 34.60
N PRO A 306 -2.36 -12.96 35.92
CA PRO A 306 -1.38 -13.73 36.68
C PRO A 306 -1.37 -15.15 36.11
N LEU A 307 -0.44 -15.42 35.19
CA LEU A 307 -0.32 -16.73 34.58
C LEU A 307 0.37 -17.66 35.56
N ASN A 308 -0.39 -18.64 36.05
CA ASN A 308 0.15 -19.86 36.66
C ASN A 308 0.29 -20.97 35.59
N ILE A 309 0.69 -20.60 34.36
CA ILE A 309 0.79 -21.51 33.23
C ILE A 309 2.25 -21.50 32.75
N ASN A 310 2.99 -22.49 33.23
CA ASN A 310 4.36 -22.87 32.86
C ASN A 310 5.48 -21.83 33.11
N LYS A 311 5.87 -21.76 34.39
CA LYS A 311 7.26 -21.78 34.90
C LYS A 311 8.17 -20.55 34.81
N TYR A 312 7.70 -19.35 34.47
CA TYR A 312 8.52 -18.12 34.65
C TYR A 312 7.67 -16.96 35.19
N GLU A 313 7.94 -16.56 36.43
CA GLU A 313 7.30 -15.42 37.10
C GLU A 313 7.82 -14.10 36.53
N LEU A 314 7.40 -13.71 35.33
CA LEU A 314 7.40 -12.28 35.00
C LEU A 314 6.16 -11.65 35.61
N ASN A 315 6.38 -10.76 36.58
CA ASN A 315 5.35 -9.98 37.24
C ASN A 315 4.43 -9.34 36.18
N GLU A 316 3.13 -9.57 36.29
CA GLU A 316 2.07 -9.03 35.43
C GLU A 316 2.20 -7.52 35.20
N ARG A 317 2.73 -6.78 36.18
CA ARG A 317 3.03 -5.35 36.09
C ARG A 317 4.18 -5.02 35.13
N ILE A 318 5.25 -5.81 35.14
CA ILE A 318 6.41 -5.59 34.25
C ILE A 318 5.97 -5.79 32.80
N ARG A 319 5.24 -6.87 32.51
CA ARG A 319 4.68 -7.14 31.17
C ARG A 319 3.76 -6.03 30.70
N PHE A 320 2.94 -5.50 31.61
CA PHE A 320 2.06 -4.38 31.32
C PHE A 320 2.82 -3.08 31.01
N GLU A 321 3.87 -2.75 31.77
CA GLU A 321 4.70 -1.56 31.51
C GLU A 321 5.48 -1.69 30.20
N GLU A 322 6.07 -2.85 29.91
CA GLU A 322 6.73 -3.13 28.62
C GLU A 322 5.75 -3.01 27.44
N HIS A 323 4.54 -3.56 27.60
CA HIS A 323 3.48 -3.40 26.62
C HIS A 323 3.13 -1.92 26.41
N LYS A 324 3.04 -1.13 27.47
CA LYS A 324 2.69 0.29 27.41
C LYS A 324 3.70 1.08 26.57
N LEU A 325 5.00 0.77 26.69
CA LEU A 325 6.06 1.39 25.87
C LEU A 325 5.84 1.13 24.36
N ILE A 326 5.55 -0.11 23.97
CA ILE A 326 5.40 -0.47 22.56
C ILE A 326 4.03 -0.04 22.02
N CYS A 327 2.96 -0.31 22.75
CA CYS A 327 1.60 0.08 22.39
C CYS A 327 1.43 1.60 22.35
N GLY A 328 2.18 2.36 23.17
CA GLY A 328 2.19 3.82 23.19
C GLY A 328 2.61 4.43 21.86
N THR A 329 3.50 3.76 21.10
CA THR A 329 3.93 4.21 19.76
C THR A 329 2.82 4.13 18.69
N HIS A 330 1.69 3.50 19.02
CA HIS A 330 0.55 3.33 18.14
C HIS A 330 -0.69 4.09 18.63
N LYS A 331 -1.55 4.47 17.67
CA LYS A 331 -2.86 5.05 17.99
C LYS A 331 -3.72 4.04 18.77
N PRO A 332 -4.53 4.48 19.75
CA PRO A 332 -5.49 3.63 20.43
C PRO A 332 -6.47 2.99 19.44
N ILE A 333 -6.63 1.67 19.52
CA ILE A 333 -7.49 0.86 18.65
C ILE A 333 -8.06 -0.31 19.44
N LEU A 334 -9.11 -0.95 18.93
CA LEU A 334 -9.50 -2.29 19.35
C LEU A 334 -8.87 -3.31 18.39
N PRO A 335 -7.76 -3.99 18.76
CA PRO A 335 -7.22 -5.10 17.99
C PRO A 335 -8.16 -6.30 18.09
N ARG A 336 -8.61 -6.80 16.94
CA ARG A 336 -9.28 -8.09 16.80
C ARG A 336 -8.23 -9.11 16.41
N MET A 337 -7.81 -9.87 17.41
CA MET A 337 -6.89 -10.99 17.23
C MET A 337 -7.68 -12.25 16.85
N PRO A 338 -7.10 -13.13 16.01
CA PRO A 338 -7.61 -14.47 15.76
C PRO A 338 -7.82 -15.27 17.05
N ALA A 339 -8.80 -16.17 17.05
CA ALA A 339 -9.07 -17.04 18.18
C ALA A 339 -7.93 -18.08 18.36
N PRO A 340 -7.70 -18.61 19.58
CA PRO A 340 -6.78 -19.72 19.79
C PRO A 340 -7.05 -20.90 18.84
N GLY A 341 -6.00 -21.39 18.17
CA GLY A 341 -6.12 -22.44 17.16
C GLY A 341 -6.60 -21.98 15.78
N SER A 342 -6.67 -20.66 15.52
CA SER A 342 -6.98 -20.14 14.18
C SER A 342 -5.87 -20.49 13.20
N ILE A 343 -6.23 -21.26 12.18
CA ILE A 343 -5.33 -21.70 11.12
C ILE A 343 -5.73 -21.02 9.82
N LEU A 344 -4.76 -20.42 9.15
CA LEU A 344 -4.86 -19.94 7.79
C LEU A 344 -4.41 -21.06 6.84
N GLU A 345 -5.35 -21.53 6.01
CA GLU A 345 -5.15 -22.55 4.99
C GLU A 345 -5.97 -22.19 3.73
N PHE A 346 -5.75 -22.91 2.63
CA PHE A 346 -6.52 -22.67 1.40
C PHE A 346 -7.97 -23.13 1.55
N ASP A 347 -8.91 -22.19 1.46
CA ASP A 347 -10.36 -22.45 1.59
C ASP A 347 -11.17 -22.09 0.34
N SER A 348 -10.56 -21.37 -0.60
CA SER A 348 -11.22 -20.64 -1.68
C SER A 348 -11.45 -21.48 -2.94
N TRP A 349 -12.03 -22.66 -2.76
CA TRP A 349 -12.22 -23.67 -3.81
C TRP A 349 -13.06 -23.19 -5.01
N LYS A 350 -14.00 -22.27 -4.81
CA LYS A 350 -14.75 -21.65 -5.93
C LYS A 350 -13.87 -21.01 -7.00
N LYS A 351 -12.66 -20.57 -6.63
CA LYS A 351 -11.71 -19.91 -7.54
C LYS A 351 -10.95 -20.91 -8.44
N THR A 352 -11.13 -22.21 -8.25
CA THR A 352 -10.53 -23.23 -9.12
C THR A 352 -11.35 -23.45 -10.40
N GLN A 353 -12.60 -22.98 -10.43
CA GLN A 353 -13.41 -22.98 -11.65
C GLN A 353 -13.11 -21.73 -12.46
N ARG A 354 -13.18 -21.84 -13.79
CA ARG A 354 -13.10 -20.67 -14.68
C ARG A 354 -14.34 -19.81 -14.48
N HIS A 355 -14.17 -18.50 -14.34
CA HIS A 355 -15.27 -17.56 -14.26
C HIS A 355 -16.15 -17.67 -15.52
N PRO A 356 -17.49 -17.84 -15.40
CA PRO A 356 -18.35 -18.15 -16.55
C PRO A 356 -18.39 -17.05 -17.61
N ILE A 357 -18.40 -15.78 -17.19
CA ILE A 357 -18.49 -14.62 -18.09
C ILE A 357 -17.55 -13.52 -17.57
N VAL A 358 -16.78 -12.89 -18.44
CA VAL A 358 -15.92 -11.74 -18.13
C VAL A 358 -16.12 -10.65 -19.18
N ILE A 359 -15.77 -9.40 -18.86
CA ILE A 359 -15.88 -8.27 -19.78
C ILE A 359 -14.48 -7.65 -19.95
N TYR A 360 -14.10 -7.31 -21.18
CA TYR A 360 -12.90 -6.54 -21.50
C TYR A 360 -13.32 -5.20 -22.07
N ALA A 361 -12.71 -4.10 -21.63
CA ALA A 361 -13.11 -2.77 -22.05
C ALA A 361 -11.93 -1.80 -22.08
N ASP A 362 -12.07 -0.73 -22.86
CA ASP A 362 -11.10 0.35 -22.98
C ASP A 362 -11.78 1.69 -23.36
N PHE A 363 -11.11 2.82 -23.10
CA PHE A 363 -11.57 4.16 -23.45
C PHE A 363 -10.53 4.90 -24.29
N GLU A 364 -11.02 5.72 -25.23
CA GLU A 364 -10.21 6.76 -25.87
C GLU A 364 -10.64 8.15 -25.45
N ALA A 365 -9.70 9.11 -25.52
CA ALA A 365 -9.92 10.46 -25.04
C ALA A 365 -9.38 11.54 -25.97
N LEU A 366 -10.10 12.66 -26.06
CA LEU A 366 -9.62 13.90 -26.65
C LEU A 366 -8.60 14.56 -25.72
N LEU A 367 -7.48 15.04 -26.28
CA LEU A 367 -6.44 15.77 -25.54
C LEU A 367 -6.56 17.28 -25.75
N LYS A 368 -7.61 17.89 -25.19
CA LYS A 368 -7.87 19.33 -25.30
C LYS A 368 -6.70 20.13 -24.72
N LYS A 369 -6.06 20.94 -25.57
CA LYS A 369 -4.96 21.83 -25.17
C LYS A 369 -5.38 22.77 -24.05
N SER A 370 -4.44 23.04 -23.16
CA SER A 370 -4.65 23.83 -21.96
C SER A 370 -3.36 24.54 -21.59
N ASP A 371 -3.44 25.79 -21.14
CA ASP A 371 -2.30 26.51 -20.53
C ASP A 371 -2.51 26.75 -19.04
N GLU A 372 -3.38 25.95 -18.41
CA GLU A 372 -3.71 26.09 -17.00
C GLU A 372 -2.51 25.79 -16.09
N LYS A 373 -1.95 26.82 -15.43
CA LYS A 373 -0.97 26.57 -14.34
C LYS A 373 -1.62 25.74 -13.19
N CYS A 374 -0.92 24.73 -12.72
CA CYS A 374 -1.29 23.79 -11.66
C CYS A 374 -0.31 23.85 -10.48
N GLY A 375 0.03 25.05 -10.02
CA GLY A 375 1.07 25.33 -9.01
C GLY A 375 2.04 26.39 -9.52
N ASN A 376 3.13 26.63 -8.77
CA ASN A 376 4.19 27.56 -9.20
C ASN A 376 5.03 26.93 -10.33
N ASN A 377 5.48 25.69 -10.16
CA ASN A 377 6.39 24.99 -11.08
C ASN A 377 5.68 23.91 -11.90
N THR A 378 4.36 24.01 -12.09
CA THR A 378 3.60 22.98 -12.80
C THR A 378 2.57 23.61 -13.72
N LYS A 379 2.55 23.21 -14.99
CA LYS A 379 1.60 23.66 -16.01
C LYS A 379 0.84 22.47 -16.58
N ALA A 380 -0.50 22.51 -16.58
CA ALA A 380 -1.30 21.52 -17.27
C ALA A 380 -1.41 21.90 -18.75
N ILE A 381 -0.80 21.08 -19.61
CA ILE A 381 -0.72 21.29 -21.05
C ILE A 381 -1.92 20.69 -21.80
N GLN A 382 -2.57 19.67 -21.24
CA GLN A 382 -3.73 18.99 -21.83
C GLN A 382 -4.76 18.61 -20.77
N LYS A 383 -6.03 18.51 -21.17
CA LYS A 383 -7.13 17.90 -20.43
C LYS A 383 -7.66 16.72 -21.23
N HIS A 384 -7.93 15.61 -20.55
CA HIS A 384 -8.41 14.39 -21.19
C HIS A 384 -9.93 14.30 -20.98
N GLU A 385 -10.67 14.13 -22.06
CA GLU A 385 -12.12 13.97 -22.06
C GLU A 385 -12.47 12.72 -22.86
N ALA A 386 -13.28 11.82 -22.31
CA ALA A 386 -13.63 10.57 -22.97
C ALA A 386 -14.35 10.85 -24.31
N MET A 387 -13.84 10.25 -25.38
CA MET A 387 -14.33 10.35 -26.76
C MET A 387 -15.12 9.13 -27.17
N SER A 388 -14.61 7.95 -26.83
CA SER A 388 -15.22 6.68 -27.16
C SER A 388 -14.89 5.63 -26.11
N TYR A 389 -15.67 4.56 -26.09
CA TYR A 389 -15.35 3.36 -25.36
C TYR A 389 -15.62 2.13 -26.22
N GLY A 390 -14.91 1.05 -25.91
CA GLY A 390 -15.16 -0.26 -26.48
C GLY A 390 -15.28 -1.29 -25.37
N PHE A 391 -16.14 -2.29 -25.53
CA PHE A 391 -16.11 -3.47 -24.67
C PHE A 391 -16.53 -4.75 -25.40
N MET A 392 -16.05 -5.88 -24.90
CA MET A 392 -16.41 -7.23 -25.36
C MET A 392 -16.79 -8.09 -24.16
N VAL A 393 -17.90 -8.83 -24.28
CA VAL A 393 -18.32 -9.83 -23.29
C VAL A 393 -17.82 -11.20 -23.73
N LYS A 394 -16.98 -11.83 -22.90
CA LYS A 394 -16.41 -13.15 -23.16
C LYS A 394 -17.04 -14.19 -22.23
N ALA A 395 -17.87 -15.05 -22.79
CA ALA A 395 -18.39 -16.24 -22.12
C ALA A 395 -17.39 -17.40 -22.22
N ASN A 396 -17.36 -18.25 -21.19
CA ASN A 396 -16.65 -19.52 -21.22
C ASN A 396 -17.25 -20.43 -22.31
N ASN A 397 -16.41 -21.29 -22.91
CA ASN A 397 -16.83 -22.16 -24.01
C ASN A 397 -17.90 -23.19 -23.59
N ASP A 398 -18.05 -23.46 -22.29
CA ASP A 398 -19.10 -24.34 -21.76
C ASP A 398 -20.46 -23.63 -21.61
N VAL A 399 -20.57 -22.32 -21.91
CA VAL A 399 -21.85 -21.60 -21.89
C VAL A 399 -22.51 -21.74 -23.27
N PRO A 400 -23.72 -22.32 -23.36
CA PRO A 400 -24.43 -22.50 -24.63
C PRO A 400 -24.72 -21.16 -25.33
N ALA A 401 -24.58 -21.12 -26.65
CA ALA A 401 -24.81 -19.90 -27.45
C ALA A 401 -26.29 -19.48 -27.39
N GLU A 402 -27.21 -20.45 -27.30
CA GLU A 402 -28.64 -20.24 -27.20
C GLU A 402 -29.02 -19.48 -25.91
N LEU A 403 -28.30 -19.72 -24.81
CA LEU A 403 -28.51 -18.96 -23.57
C LEU A 403 -28.00 -17.53 -23.70
N LEU A 404 -26.88 -17.31 -24.39
CA LEU A 404 -26.37 -15.95 -24.62
C LEU A 404 -27.38 -15.13 -25.44
N GLU A 405 -27.97 -15.74 -26.48
CA GLU A 405 -29.02 -15.14 -27.28
C GLU A 405 -30.30 -14.88 -26.45
N GLN A 406 -30.77 -15.89 -25.71
CA GLN A 406 -31.98 -15.77 -24.87
C GLN A 406 -31.91 -14.61 -23.87
N PHE A 407 -30.74 -14.36 -23.28
CA PHE A 407 -30.53 -13.30 -22.29
C PHE A 407 -29.93 -12.02 -22.89
N ASN A 408 -29.89 -11.87 -24.22
CA ASN A 408 -29.36 -10.68 -24.92
C ASN A 408 -27.92 -10.33 -24.50
N ILE A 409 -27.05 -11.33 -24.41
CA ILE A 409 -25.63 -11.14 -24.14
C ILE A 409 -24.88 -10.97 -25.47
N PRO A 410 -24.23 -9.81 -25.73
CA PRO A 410 -23.55 -9.57 -26.99
C PRO A 410 -22.32 -10.47 -27.15
N THR A 411 -22.16 -11.04 -28.35
CA THR A 411 -21.01 -11.89 -28.72
C THR A 411 -19.95 -11.15 -29.52
N SER A 412 -20.28 -9.97 -30.05
CA SER A 412 -19.35 -9.09 -30.77
C SER A 412 -18.95 -7.87 -29.93
N PRO A 413 -17.74 -7.31 -30.14
CA PRO A 413 -17.34 -6.06 -29.51
C PRO A 413 -18.31 -4.92 -29.81
N ILE A 414 -18.66 -4.15 -28.79
CA ILE A 414 -19.48 -2.95 -28.89
C ILE A 414 -18.54 -1.74 -28.81
N ILE A 415 -18.57 -0.90 -29.84
CA ILE A 415 -17.84 0.37 -29.89
C ILE A 415 -18.87 1.49 -29.89
N PHE A 416 -18.64 2.50 -29.05
CA PHE A 416 -19.44 3.71 -29.02
C PHE A 416 -18.52 4.92 -29.04
N ARG A 417 -18.75 5.82 -30.00
CA ARG A 417 -18.08 7.12 -30.09
C ARG A 417 -19.11 8.21 -29.89
N GLY A 418 -18.80 9.17 -29.03
CA GLY A 418 -19.60 10.38 -28.88
C GLY A 418 -19.42 11.35 -30.05
N ASP A 419 -20.03 12.52 -29.93
CA ASP A 419 -19.90 13.62 -30.87
C ASP A 419 -20.06 14.95 -30.13
N GLU A 420 -20.15 16.07 -30.87
CA GLU A 420 -20.32 17.39 -30.26
C GLU A 420 -21.62 17.51 -29.45
N ASP A 421 -22.68 16.79 -29.83
CA ASP A 421 -24.00 16.81 -29.18
C ASP A 421 -24.10 15.79 -28.03
N ASN A 422 -23.33 14.71 -28.07
CA ASN A 422 -23.34 13.62 -27.09
C ASN A 422 -21.95 13.37 -26.47
N GLN A 423 -21.55 14.29 -25.61
CA GLN A 423 -20.23 14.27 -24.96
C GLN A 423 -20.16 13.39 -23.69
N ASN A 424 -21.29 12.86 -23.20
CA ASN A 424 -21.37 12.11 -21.95
C ASN A 424 -21.04 10.62 -22.11
N VAL A 425 -19.91 10.33 -22.76
CA VAL A 425 -19.45 8.98 -23.11
C VAL A 425 -19.32 8.06 -21.89
N GLY A 426 -18.80 8.58 -20.77
CA GLY A 426 -18.65 7.82 -19.52
C GLY A 426 -19.99 7.40 -18.89
N GLU A 427 -21.00 8.27 -18.96
CA GLU A 427 -22.36 7.96 -18.47
C GLU A 427 -23.00 6.87 -19.32
N HIS A 428 -22.88 6.98 -20.65
CA HIS A 428 -23.38 5.97 -21.58
C HIS A 428 -22.75 4.60 -21.31
N PHE A 429 -21.43 4.55 -21.11
CA PHE A 429 -20.72 3.32 -20.73
C PHE A 429 -21.28 2.68 -19.46
N VAL A 430 -21.45 3.45 -18.38
CA VAL A 430 -21.95 2.92 -17.10
C VAL A 430 -23.36 2.35 -17.25
N LYS A 431 -24.24 3.02 -18.01
CA LYS A 431 -25.59 2.51 -18.30
C LYS A 431 -25.54 1.18 -19.07
N SER A 432 -24.78 1.11 -20.16
CA SER A 432 -24.65 -0.11 -20.98
C SER A 432 -24.09 -1.30 -20.18
N ILE A 433 -23.05 -1.08 -19.37
CA ILE A 433 -22.45 -2.16 -18.56
C ILE A 433 -23.37 -2.62 -17.43
N VAL A 434 -24.13 -1.71 -16.81
CA VAL A 434 -25.14 -2.06 -15.80
C VAL A 434 -26.24 -2.94 -16.39
N GLU A 435 -26.77 -2.58 -17.57
CA GLU A 435 -27.77 -3.38 -18.29
C GLU A 435 -27.25 -4.79 -18.60
N ILE A 436 -26.04 -4.89 -19.16
CA ILE A 436 -25.41 -6.19 -19.45
C ILE A 436 -25.24 -7.02 -18.18
N ALA A 437 -24.87 -6.41 -17.06
CA ALA A 437 -24.71 -7.14 -15.81
C ALA A 437 -26.02 -7.63 -15.21
N GLU A 438 -27.12 -6.89 -15.38
CA GLU A 438 -28.47 -7.35 -15.01
C GLU A 438 -28.89 -8.55 -15.86
N ASN A 439 -28.53 -8.59 -17.15
CA ASN A 439 -28.76 -9.74 -18.02
C ASN A 439 -27.89 -10.95 -17.62
N ILE A 440 -26.61 -10.71 -17.27
CA ILE A 440 -25.71 -11.77 -16.78
C ILE A 440 -26.21 -12.34 -15.44
N GLU A 441 -26.74 -11.52 -14.53
CA GLU A 441 -27.31 -11.99 -13.27
C GLU A 441 -28.44 -12.99 -13.52
N LYS A 442 -29.36 -12.67 -14.45
CA LYS A 442 -30.46 -13.57 -14.84
C LYS A 442 -29.93 -14.87 -15.45
N LEU A 443 -28.95 -14.79 -16.34
CA LEU A 443 -28.32 -15.97 -16.95
C LEU A 443 -27.70 -16.89 -15.89
N LEU A 444 -26.97 -16.34 -14.91
CA LEU A 444 -26.29 -17.10 -13.85
C LEU A 444 -27.24 -17.76 -12.84
N GLN A 445 -28.53 -17.39 -12.83
CA GLN A 445 -29.56 -18.06 -12.03
C GLN A 445 -30.11 -19.34 -12.69
N THR A 446 -29.77 -19.60 -13.96
CA THR A 446 -30.17 -20.80 -14.68
C THR A 446 -29.54 -22.05 -14.06
N ASN A 447 -30.34 -23.12 -13.90
CA ASN A 447 -29.90 -24.40 -13.36
C ASN A 447 -30.37 -25.56 -14.25
N ILE A 448 -29.58 -25.86 -15.28
CA ILE A 448 -29.78 -27.00 -16.18
C ILE A 448 -29.38 -28.29 -15.46
N PRO A 449 -30.25 -29.32 -15.43
CA PRO A 449 -29.93 -30.62 -14.85
C PRO A 449 -28.68 -31.27 -15.44
N ILE A 450 -28.03 -32.10 -14.64
CA ILE A 450 -26.81 -32.80 -15.04
C ILE A 450 -27.04 -33.78 -16.21
N THR A 451 -26.11 -33.77 -17.16
CA THR A 451 -26.06 -34.69 -18.30
C THR A 451 -24.81 -35.57 -18.18
N PHE A 452 -25.00 -36.89 -18.20
CA PHE A 452 -23.92 -37.89 -18.16
C PHE A 452 -23.70 -38.55 -19.53
N THR A 453 -22.44 -38.80 -19.87
CA THR A 453 -22.09 -39.89 -20.80
C THR A 453 -21.91 -41.20 -20.03
N GLU A 454 -22.02 -42.36 -20.70
CA GLU A 454 -21.83 -43.66 -20.06
C GLU A 454 -20.45 -43.79 -19.39
N GLU A 455 -19.40 -43.32 -20.06
CA GLU A 455 -18.02 -43.29 -19.54
C GLU A 455 -17.89 -42.43 -18.28
N GLN A 456 -18.53 -41.26 -18.25
CA GLN A 456 -18.51 -40.37 -17.08
C GLN A 456 -19.25 -40.98 -15.90
N GLN A 457 -20.36 -41.65 -16.16
CA GLN A 457 -21.11 -42.37 -15.12
C GLN A 457 -20.26 -43.49 -14.51
N GLN A 458 -19.55 -44.26 -15.35
CA GLN A 458 -18.62 -45.29 -14.88
C GLN A 458 -17.46 -44.68 -14.07
N ALA A 459 -16.83 -43.62 -14.55
CA ALA A 459 -15.76 -42.93 -13.86
C ALA A 459 -16.21 -42.37 -12.49
N HIS A 460 -17.41 -41.80 -12.42
CA HIS A 460 -18.03 -41.34 -11.17
C HIS A 460 -18.28 -42.50 -10.19
N ASN A 461 -18.77 -43.63 -10.70
CA ASN A 461 -19.06 -44.80 -9.88
C ASN A 461 -17.78 -45.41 -9.29
N LEU A 462 -16.70 -45.50 -10.08
CA LEU A 462 -15.40 -46.06 -9.68
C LEU A 462 -14.56 -45.12 -8.79
N CYS A 463 -14.85 -43.83 -8.80
CA CYS A 463 -14.11 -42.84 -8.02
C CYS A 463 -14.23 -43.09 -6.50
N LYS A 464 -13.09 -43.29 -5.82
CA LYS A 464 -13.01 -43.57 -4.37
C LYS A 464 -12.63 -42.35 -3.51
N THR A 465 -12.09 -41.30 -4.14
CA THR A 465 -11.60 -40.09 -3.45
C THR A 465 -12.12 -38.83 -4.14
N CYS A 466 -12.34 -37.77 -3.39
CA CYS A 466 -12.79 -36.49 -3.94
C CYS A 466 -11.75 -35.90 -4.90
N ASN A 467 -12.16 -35.54 -6.13
CA ASN A 467 -11.25 -34.96 -7.14
C ASN A 467 -10.56 -33.66 -6.67
N LEU A 468 -11.15 -32.94 -5.71
CA LEU A 468 -10.72 -31.61 -5.28
C LEU A 468 -9.88 -31.64 -3.99
N CYS A 469 -10.42 -32.16 -2.87
CA CYS A 469 -9.68 -32.26 -1.60
C CYS A 469 -8.82 -33.53 -1.46
N LYS A 470 -8.98 -34.50 -2.37
CA LYS A 470 -8.27 -35.80 -2.40
C LYS A 470 -8.54 -36.73 -1.19
N ASN A 471 -9.46 -36.37 -0.30
CA ASN A 471 -9.90 -37.24 0.81
C ASN A 471 -10.87 -38.34 0.32
N GLY A 472 -10.89 -39.48 1.02
CA GLY A 472 -11.89 -40.53 0.79
C GLY A 472 -13.31 -40.11 1.16
N PHE A 473 -14.32 -40.72 0.53
CA PHE A 473 -15.73 -40.47 0.85
C PHE A 473 -16.14 -41.15 2.15
N SER A 474 -17.02 -40.50 2.91
CA SER A 474 -17.56 -41.02 4.18
C SER A 474 -19.06 -40.77 4.28
N VAL A 475 -19.73 -41.36 5.28
CA VAL A 475 -21.18 -41.17 5.50
C VAL A 475 -21.54 -39.69 5.68
N GLY A 476 -20.74 -38.93 6.42
CA GLY A 476 -20.95 -37.49 6.62
C GLY A 476 -20.55 -36.61 5.43
N ASN A 477 -19.70 -37.13 4.53
CA ASN A 477 -19.21 -36.39 3.36
C ASN A 477 -19.25 -37.30 2.13
N HIS A 478 -20.47 -37.58 1.69
CA HIS A 478 -20.76 -38.55 0.62
C HIS A 478 -20.36 -38.02 -0.76
N LYS A 479 -20.35 -38.95 -1.72
CA LYS A 479 -19.97 -38.74 -3.11
C LYS A 479 -21.08 -38.00 -3.88
N VAL A 480 -20.72 -36.94 -4.60
CA VAL A 480 -21.62 -36.07 -5.37
C VAL A 480 -21.02 -35.79 -6.75
N ALA A 481 -21.87 -35.65 -7.77
CA ALA A 481 -21.48 -35.29 -9.12
C ALA A 481 -21.58 -33.76 -9.32
N ASP A 482 -20.43 -33.09 -9.43
CA ASP A 482 -20.34 -31.66 -9.76
C ASP A 482 -20.61 -31.45 -11.26
N HIS A 483 -21.38 -30.43 -11.59
CA HIS A 483 -21.75 -30.13 -12.97
C HIS A 483 -21.87 -28.62 -13.22
N CYS A 484 -21.87 -28.25 -14.49
CA CYS A 484 -22.12 -26.87 -14.90
C CYS A 484 -23.63 -26.58 -14.88
N HIS A 485 -24.10 -25.69 -14.00
CA HIS A 485 -25.52 -25.28 -13.98
C HIS A 485 -25.98 -24.58 -15.27
N LEU A 486 -25.06 -24.08 -16.10
CA LEU A 486 -25.41 -23.42 -17.38
C LEU A 486 -25.49 -24.37 -18.58
N SER A 487 -24.86 -25.55 -18.52
CA SER A 487 -24.84 -26.49 -19.65
C SER A 487 -25.20 -27.94 -19.29
N GLY A 488 -25.43 -28.24 -18.01
CA GLY A 488 -25.65 -29.60 -17.51
C GLY A 488 -24.40 -30.49 -17.53
N LYS A 489 -23.29 -30.06 -18.15
CA LYS A 489 -22.09 -30.87 -18.35
C LYS A 489 -21.45 -31.31 -17.02
N PHE A 490 -21.30 -32.63 -16.84
CA PHE A 490 -20.55 -33.21 -15.73
C PHE A 490 -19.10 -32.70 -15.72
N ARG A 491 -18.63 -32.26 -14.54
CA ARG A 491 -17.28 -31.72 -14.34
C ARG A 491 -16.36 -32.72 -13.65
N GLN A 492 -16.78 -33.22 -12.49
CA GLN A 492 -15.93 -34.06 -11.63
C GLN A 492 -16.72 -34.69 -10.47
N THR A 493 -16.09 -35.66 -9.80
CA THR A 493 -16.66 -36.32 -8.63
C THR A 493 -16.13 -35.70 -7.33
N LEU A 494 -17.01 -35.12 -6.53
CA LEU A 494 -16.65 -34.39 -5.33
C LEU A 494 -17.29 -35.00 -4.08
N CYS A 495 -16.78 -34.61 -2.92
CA CYS A 495 -17.50 -34.80 -1.69
C CYS A 495 -18.48 -33.64 -1.47
N ASN A 496 -19.60 -33.89 -0.81
CA ASN A 496 -20.66 -32.88 -0.60
C ASN A 496 -20.13 -31.54 -0.06
N THR A 497 -19.19 -31.58 0.89
CA THR A 497 -18.58 -30.37 1.47
C THR A 497 -17.83 -29.53 0.43
N CYS A 498 -17.07 -30.18 -0.46
CA CYS A 498 -16.36 -29.50 -1.54
C CYS A 498 -17.34 -28.95 -2.57
N ASN A 499 -18.38 -29.72 -2.92
CA ASN A 499 -19.41 -29.30 -3.86
C ASN A 499 -20.13 -28.03 -3.39
N LEU A 500 -20.54 -27.96 -2.13
CA LEU A 500 -21.20 -26.78 -1.54
C LEU A 500 -20.32 -25.52 -1.51
N LYS A 501 -18.99 -25.67 -1.58
CA LYS A 501 -18.05 -24.55 -1.67
C LYS A 501 -17.89 -24.02 -3.10
N LEU A 502 -18.30 -24.76 -4.12
CA LEU A 502 -18.26 -24.35 -5.53
C LEU A 502 -19.52 -23.58 -5.91
N GLN A 503 -19.67 -22.40 -5.31
CA GLN A 503 -20.81 -21.53 -5.56
C GLN A 503 -20.65 -20.73 -6.86
N THR A 504 -21.74 -20.53 -7.58
CA THR A 504 -21.80 -19.60 -8.72
C THR A 504 -21.35 -18.20 -8.28
N PRO A 505 -20.52 -17.51 -9.09
CA PRO A 505 -20.05 -16.17 -8.75
C PRO A 505 -21.22 -15.18 -8.63
N ASN A 506 -21.14 -14.29 -7.66
CA ASN A 506 -22.11 -13.23 -7.43
C ASN A 506 -21.62 -11.87 -7.96
N PHE A 507 -20.77 -11.90 -8.98
CA PHE A 507 -20.27 -10.72 -9.66
C PHE A 507 -19.80 -11.07 -11.08
N VAL A 508 -19.66 -10.05 -11.92
CA VAL A 508 -18.96 -10.13 -13.22
C VAL A 508 -17.73 -9.22 -13.20
N PRO A 509 -16.52 -9.71 -13.54
CA PRO A 509 -15.35 -8.87 -13.66
C PRO A 509 -15.33 -8.13 -15.00
N CYS A 510 -15.04 -6.83 -14.94
CA CYS A 510 -14.81 -5.95 -16.09
C CYS A 510 -13.36 -5.47 -16.05
N PHE A 511 -12.57 -5.89 -17.03
CA PHE A 511 -11.14 -5.71 -17.11
C PHE A 511 -10.78 -4.53 -18.01
N PHE A 512 -9.91 -3.68 -17.49
CA PHE A 512 -9.25 -2.59 -18.20
C PHE A 512 -7.74 -2.71 -17.98
N HIS A 513 -6.94 -2.32 -18.96
CA HIS A 513 -5.49 -2.28 -18.81
C HIS A 513 -5.06 -0.89 -18.32
N ASN A 514 -4.49 -0.79 -17.11
CA ASN A 514 -4.12 0.47 -16.45
C ASN A 514 -5.32 1.30 -15.90
N LEU A 515 -6.44 0.62 -15.60
CA LEU A 515 -7.66 1.18 -15.03
C LEU A 515 -7.41 2.23 -13.93
N SER A 516 -6.59 1.88 -12.92
CA SER A 516 -6.46 2.65 -11.69
C SER A 516 -5.87 4.05 -11.91
N ASN A 517 -5.16 4.25 -13.02
CA ASN A 517 -4.44 5.48 -13.32
C ASN A 517 -5.08 6.30 -14.44
N TYR A 518 -5.98 5.71 -15.23
CA TYR A 518 -6.59 6.34 -16.40
C TYR A 518 -8.12 6.15 -16.41
N ASP A 519 -8.63 5.02 -16.91
CA ASP A 519 -10.06 4.84 -17.24
C ASP A 519 -10.99 4.95 -16.03
N ALA A 520 -10.52 4.59 -14.84
CA ALA A 520 -11.29 4.73 -13.61
C ALA A 520 -11.76 6.18 -13.39
N HIS A 521 -11.01 7.16 -13.88
CA HIS A 521 -11.34 8.57 -13.76
C HIS A 521 -12.54 8.99 -14.63
N PHE A 522 -12.78 8.32 -15.75
CA PHE A 522 -13.99 8.51 -16.56
C PHE A 522 -15.20 7.74 -16.00
N ILE A 523 -14.97 6.62 -15.32
CA ILE A 523 -16.06 5.75 -14.82
C ILE A 523 -16.56 6.19 -13.45
N VAL A 524 -15.66 6.49 -12.50
CA VAL A 524 -16.00 6.69 -11.09
C VAL A 524 -16.98 7.83 -10.91
N THR A 525 -16.82 8.93 -11.63
CA THR A 525 -17.73 10.09 -11.53
C THR A 525 -19.15 9.73 -11.94
N GLU A 526 -19.31 8.79 -12.87
CA GLU A 526 -20.59 8.38 -13.44
C GLU A 526 -21.26 7.24 -12.66
N LEU A 527 -20.60 6.65 -11.65
CA LEU A 527 -21.23 5.63 -10.80
C LEU A 527 -22.38 6.19 -9.94
N GLY A 528 -22.46 7.51 -9.78
CA GLY A 528 -23.45 8.21 -8.97
C GLY A 528 -24.82 8.41 -9.62
N LEU A 529 -25.05 7.89 -10.84
CA LEU A 529 -26.32 8.04 -11.58
C LEU A 529 -27.54 7.45 -10.86
N ASP A 530 -27.33 6.45 -10.02
CA ASP A 530 -28.38 5.85 -9.19
C ASP A 530 -27.97 5.77 -7.70
N VAL A 531 -28.92 5.39 -6.85
CA VAL A 531 -28.73 5.25 -5.39
C VAL A 531 -28.25 3.85 -4.96
N LYS A 532 -28.00 2.93 -5.90
CA LYS A 532 -27.51 1.58 -5.62
C LYS A 532 -26.09 1.65 -5.04
N LYS A 533 -25.77 0.66 -4.21
CA LYS A 533 -24.52 0.59 -3.43
C LYS A 533 -23.28 0.59 -4.34
N ILE A 534 -22.26 1.35 -3.95
CA ILE A 534 -20.93 1.34 -4.57
C ILE A 534 -19.93 0.85 -3.52
N SER A 535 -19.15 -0.17 -3.87
CA SER A 535 -18.06 -0.69 -3.04
C SER A 535 -16.71 -0.25 -3.61
N VAL A 536 -15.77 0.19 -2.77
CA VAL A 536 -14.42 0.58 -3.21
C VAL A 536 -13.33 -0.05 -2.36
N ILE A 537 -12.20 -0.34 -3.00
CA ILE A 537 -10.94 -0.71 -2.33
C ILE A 537 -9.94 0.41 -2.62
N PRO A 538 -9.87 1.43 -1.75
CA PRO A 538 -9.06 2.63 -2.02
C PRO A 538 -7.58 2.43 -1.72
N ASN A 539 -6.72 2.95 -2.59
CA ASN A 539 -5.31 3.23 -2.29
C ASN A 539 -5.13 4.72 -1.93
N SER A 540 -5.88 5.60 -2.58
CA SER A 540 -6.07 7.01 -2.21
C SER A 540 -7.50 7.45 -2.57
N GLU A 541 -7.84 8.73 -2.37
CA GLU A 541 -9.11 9.30 -2.85
C GLU A 541 -9.20 9.26 -4.39
N GLU A 542 -8.08 9.39 -5.11
CA GLU A 542 -8.07 9.41 -6.58
C GLU A 542 -7.84 8.01 -7.17
N LYS A 543 -7.07 7.13 -6.51
CA LYS A 543 -6.67 5.83 -7.07
C LYS A 543 -7.30 4.68 -6.30
N PHE A 544 -8.09 3.87 -6.99
CA PHE A 544 -8.70 2.66 -6.45
C PHE A 544 -7.97 1.42 -6.96
N ILE A 545 -7.82 0.40 -6.09
CA ILE A 545 -7.36 -0.93 -6.51
C ILE A 545 -8.44 -1.61 -7.34
N SER A 546 -9.69 -1.46 -6.90
CA SER A 546 -10.89 -1.92 -7.58
C SER A 546 -12.10 -1.19 -6.99
N PHE A 547 -13.16 -1.09 -7.77
CA PHE A 547 -14.47 -0.61 -7.34
C PHE A 547 -15.55 -1.48 -7.97
N SER A 548 -16.73 -1.50 -7.35
CA SER A 548 -17.85 -2.32 -7.81
C SER A 548 -19.17 -1.59 -7.71
N LYS A 549 -19.98 -1.72 -8.75
CA LYS A 549 -21.35 -1.22 -8.81
C LYS A 549 -22.30 -2.39 -8.58
N HIS A 550 -23.14 -2.29 -7.56
CA HIS A 550 -24.16 -3.31 -7.29
C HIS A 550 -25.35 -3.08 -8.19
N VAL A 551 -25.76 -4.11 -8.94
CA VAL A 551 -26.97 -4.07 -9.76
C VAL A 551 -28.18 -4.63 -9.00
N SER A 552 -27.93 -5.56 -8.08
CA SER A 552 -28.89 -6.09 -7.11
C SER A 552 -28.27 -6.14 -5.70
N ASN A 553 -29.02 -6.63 -4.70
CA ASN A 553 -28.47 -6.81 -3.34
C ASN A 553 -27.34 -7.84 -3.29
N ASN A 554 -27.30 -8.78 -4.24
CA ASN A 554 -26.40 -9.92 -4.23
C ASN A 554 -25.41 -9.92 -5.39
N PHE A 555 -25.66 -9.17 -6.48
CA PHE A 555 -24.85 -9.17 -7.69
C PHE A 555 -24.23 -7.80 -8.01
N SER A 556 -22.99 -7.82 -8.52
CA SER A 556 -22.24 -6.59 -8.82
C SER A 556 -21.33 -6.73 -10.04
N ILE A 557 -21.07 -5.61 -10.71
CA ILE A 557 -19.96 -5.49 -11.66
C ILE A 557 -18.73 -5.07 -10.89
N ARG A 558 -17.60 -5.74 -11.13
CA ARG A 558 -16.33 -5.45 -10.49
C ARG A 558 -15.32 -4.99 -11.52
N PHE A 559 -14.87 -3.75 -11.42
CA PHE A 559 -13.85 -3.21 -12.30
C PHE A 559 -12.46 -3.59 -11.79
N ILE A 560 -11.64 -4.20 -12.67
CA ILE A 560 -10.34 -4.78 -12.34
C ILE A 560 -9.28 -4.27 -13.31
N ASP A 561 -8.11 -3.97 -12.77
CA ASP A 561 -6.94 -3.47 -13.50
C ASP A 561 -6.01 -4.63 -13.86
N THR A 562 -5.90 -4.97 -15.16
CA THR A 562 -5.04 -6.07 -15.62
C THR A 562 -3.55 -5.77 -15.45
N LEU A 563 -3.14 -4.49 -15.41
CA LEU A 563 -1.75 -4.08 -15.16
C LEU A 563 -1.27 -4.48 -13.75
N ARG A 564 -2.19 -4.70 -12.81
CA ARG A 564 -1.88 -5.22 -11.46
C ARG A 564 -1.59 -6.73 -11.42
N PHE A 565 -1.81 -7.41 -12.54
CA PHE A 565 -1.40 -8.80 -12.77
C PHE A 565 -0.22 -8.87 -13.72
N MET A 566 -0.27 -8.08 -14.80
CA MET A 566 0.69 -8.09 -15.89
C MET A 566 1.31 -6.70 -16.03
N ALA A 567 2.39 -6.43 -15.30
CA ALA A 567 3.00 -5.11 -15.17
C ALA A 567 3.83 -4.66 -16.38
N SER A 568 3.32 -4.90 -17.59
CA SER A 568 3.90 -4.53 -18.88
C SER A 568 2.85 -3.85 -19.75
N SER A 569 3.27 -3.09 -20.76
CA SER A 569 2.34 -2.44 -21.69
C SER A 569 1.57 -3.45 -22.53
N LEU A 570 0.35 -3.10 -22.97
CA LEU A 570 -0.45 -3.96 -23.84
C LEU A 570 0.31 -4.32 -25.14
N SER A 571 1.05 -3.39 -25.73
CA SER A 571 1.92 -3.65 -26.90
C SER A 571 2.94 -4.75 -26.60
N THR A 572 3.70 -4.62 -25.52
CA THR A 572 4.67 -5.65 -25.13
C THR A 572 3.99 -7.01 -24.88
N LEU A 573 2.78 -6.99 -24.31
CA LEU A 573 2.03 -8.23 -24.03
C LEU A 573 1.47 -8.87 -25.31
N SER A 574 0.98 -8.10 -26.28
CA SER A 574 0.54 -8.62 -27.58
C SER A 574 1.72 -9.20 -28.36
N ASP A 575 2.87 -8.52 -28.37
CA ASP A 575 4.06 -8.98 -29.09
C ASP A 575 4.57 -10.32 -28.56
N ASN A 576 4.47 -10.52 -27.24
CA ASN A 576 4.81 -11.80 -26.59
C ASN A 576 3.87 -12.97 -26.94
N LEU A 577 2.68 -12.68 -27.52
CA LEU A 577 1.75 -13.70 -27.99
C LEU A 577 1.96 -14.11 -29.45
N LEU A 578 2.75 -13.37 -30.22
CA LEU A 578 2.97 -13.64 -31.64
C LEU A 578 3.55 -15.05 -31.85
N THR A 579 2.82 -15.85 -32.63
CA THR A 579 3.26 -17.15 -33.15
C THR A 579 3.09 -17.15 -34.67
N PRO A 580 3.84 -17.98 -35.42
CA PRO A 580 3.72 -18.03 -36.89
C PRO A 580 2.28 -18.26 -37.40
N GLY A 581 1.45 -18.98 -36.63
CA GLY A 581 0.05 -19.25 -36.94
C GLY A 581 -0.98 -18.35 -36.24
N PHE A 582 -0.55 -17.37 -35.44
CA PHE A 582 -1.41 -16.49 -34.63
C PHE A 582 -2.42 -17.23 -33.72
N GLU A 583 -2.15 -18.48 -33.32
CA GLU A 583 -3.15 -19.31 -32.62
C GLU A 583 -3.56 -18.76 -31.24
N LYS A 584 -2.75 -17.86 -30.68
CA LYS A 584 -3.02 -17.19 -29.40
C LYS A 584 -4.02 -16.03 -29.53
N PHE A 585 -4.33 -15.55 -30.74
CA PHE A 585 -5.25 -14.43 -30.99
C PHE A 585 -6.67 -14.92 -31.31
N ARG A 586 -7.24 -15.70 -30.39
CA ARG A 586 -8.49 -16.44 -30.56
C ARG A 586 -9.71 -15.54 -30.69
N GLU A 587 -9.74 -14.44 -29.96
CA GLU A 587 -10.84 -13.48 -29.99
C GLU A 587 -10.69 -12.54 -31.18
N THR A 588 -9.46 -12.05 -31.45
CA THR A 588 -9.19 -11.22 -32.64
C THR A 588 -9.55 -11.95 -33.94
N ALA A 589 -9.19 -13.23 -34.07
CA ALA A 589 -9.47 -14.04 -35.27
C ALA A 589 -10.98 -14.30 -35.54
N LYS A 590 -11.87 -14.06 -34.57
CA LYS A 590 -13.32 -14.16 -34.80
C LYS A 590 -13.89 -12.95 -35.53
N HIS A 591 -13.17 -11.84 -35.55
CA HIS A 591 -13.66 -10.55 -36.04
C HIS A 591 -12.89 -10.00 -37.24
N PHE A 592 -11.81 -10.68 -37.64
CA PHE A 592 -10.93 -10.31 -38.73
C PHE A 592 -10.57 -11.54 -39.56
N ASN A 593 -10.35 -11.36 -40.86
CA ASN A 593 -9.94 -12.47 -41.71
C ASN A 593 -8.48 -12.83 -41.47
N THR A 594 -8.07 -14.04 -41.87
CA THR A 594 -6.67 -14.50 -41.71
C THR A 594 -5.66 -13.56 -42.38
N ALA A 595 -6.03 -12.94 -43.51
CA ALA A 595 -5.18 -11.98 -44.21
C ALA A 595 -4.99 -10.66 -43.43
N ASP A 596 -5.91 -10.33 -42.52
CA ASP A 596 -5.90 -9.10 -41.73
C ASP A 596 -5.08 -9.24 -40.44
N LEU A 597 -4.87 -10.47 -39.95
CA LEU A 597 -4.21 -10.76 -38.68
C LEU A 597 -2.83 -10.10 -38.51
N PRO A 598 -1.94 -10.05 -39.52
CA PRO A 598 -0.67 -9.34 -39.38
C PRO A 598 -0.82 -7.84 -39.07
N LEU A 599 -1.97 -7.24 -39.41
CA LEU A 599 -2.25 -5.83 -39.18
C LEU A 599 -2.92 -5.55 -37.82
N VAL A 600 -3.57 -6.54 -37.21
CA VAL A 600 -4.41 -6.37 -36.01
C VAL A 600 -3.92 -7.12 -34.77
N THR A 601 -2.80 -7.85 -34.87
CA THR A 601 -2.20 -8.61 -33.77
C THR A 601 -1.07 -7.87 -33.05
N ARG A 602 -0.75 -6.65 -33.50
CA ARG A 602 0.08 -5.68 -32.80
C ARG A 602 -0.76 -4.48 -32.39
N LYS A 603 -0.36 -3.79 -31.33
CA LYS A 603 -1.01 -2.52 -30.94
C LYS A 603 -0.86 -1.50 -32.07
N GLY A 604 -1.98 -0.88 -32.45
CA GLY A 604 -2.00 0.18 -33.46
C GLY A 604 -1.28 1.44 -32.98
N VAL A 605 -1.17 2.44 -33.86
CA VAL A 605 -0.57 3.74 -33.55
C VAL A 605 -1.60 4.84 -33.74
N TYR A 606 -1.69 5.76 -32.77
CA TYR A 606 -2.73 6.79 -32.78
C TYR A 606 -2.14 8.18 -32.45
N PRO A 607 -2.53 9.25 -33.17
CA PRO A 607 -2.00 10.59 -32.96
C PRO A 607 -2.76 11.31 -31.82
N TYR A 608 -2.48 10.90 -30.59
CA TYR A 608 -3.20 11.37 -29.39
C TYR A 608 -3.15 12.89 -29.20
N GLU A 609 -1.98 13.53 -29.36
CA GLU A 609 -1.84 14.99 -29.14
C GLU A 609 -2.43 15.84 -30.27
N TYR A 610 -2.55 15.25 -31.48
CA TYR A 610 -3.24 15.86 -32.62
C TYR A 610 -4.76 15.84 -32.45
N THR A 611 -5.29 14.81 -31.79
CA THR A 611 -6.73 14.60 -31.56
C THR A 611 -7.21 15.43 -30.37
N ASP A 612 -7.24 16.76 -30.54
CA ASP A 612 -7.59 17.75 -29.51
C ASP A 612 -9.04 18.26 -29.57
N GLY A 613 -9.85 17.77 -30.53
CA GLY A 613 -11.26 18.16 -30.70
C GLY A 613 -12.06 17.20 -31.58
N TRP A 614 -13.39 17.28 -31.52
CA TRP A 614 -14.31 16.41 -32.27
C TRP A 614 -14.17 16.59 -33.79
N ASN A 615 -13.99 17.83 -34.25
CA ASN A 615 -13.74 18.16 -35.66
C ASN A 615 -12.51 17.46 -36.26
N LYS A 616 -11.52 17.05 -35.45
CA LYS A 616 -10.37 16.29 -35.92
C LYS A 616 -10.76 14.89 -36.37
N LEU A 617 -11.79 14.30 -35.76
CA LEU A 617 -12.28 12.97 -36.10
C LEU A 617 -12.99 12.93 -37.45
N GLU A 618 -13.48 14.07 -37.94
CA GLU A 618 -14.12 14.18 -39.26
C GLU A 618 -13.11 14.31 -40.41
N GLN A 619 -11.81 14.46 -40.11
CA GLN A 619 -10.79 14.62 -41.13
C GLN A 619 -10.65 13.36 -41.98
N THR A 620 -10.57 13.56 -43.29
CA THR A 620 -10.61 12.48 -44.29
C THR A 620 -9.25 11.92 -44.68
N ASN A 621 -8.16 12.40 -44.06
CA ASN A 621 -6.80 11.96 -44.32
C ASN A 621 -6.13 11.57 -43.01
N LEU A 622 -5.21 10.61 -43.08
CA LEU A 622 -4.33 10.28 -41.96
C LEU A 622 -3.41 11.49 -41.67
N PRO A 623 -3.21 11.89 -40.40
CA PRO A 623 -2.32 12.99 -40.03
C PRO A 623 -0.87 12.75 -40.47
N GLU A 624 -0.11 13.84 -40.63
CA GLU A 624 1.29 13.76 -41.05
C GLU A 624 2.18 13.17 -39.97
N LYS A 625 3.36 12.65 -40.34
CA LYS A 625 4.28 11.99 -39.40
C LYS A 625 4.62 12.86 -38.18
N ALA A 626 4.75 14.18 -38.38
CA ALA A 626 5.05 15.14 -37.31
C ALA A 626 3.91 15.27 -36.27
N ASP A 627 2.67 15.00 -36.67
CA ASP A 627 1.49 15.09 -35.80
C ASP A 627 1.40 13.93 -34.78
N PHE A 628 2.24 12.90 -34.93
CA PHE A 628 2.37 11.79 -33.99
C PHE A 628 3.42 12.03 -32.88
N TYR A 629 3.98 13.23 -32.78
CA TYR A 629 4.92 13.57 -31.70
C TYR A 629 4.26 13.44 -30.31
N SER A 630 4.98 12.84 -29.37
CA SER A 630 4.56 12.68 -27.98
C SER A 630 5.42 13.52 -27.04
N THR A 631 4.80 14.53 -26.43
CA THR A 631 5.38 15.36 -25.37
C THR A 631 5.61 14.57 -24.09
N LEU A 632 4.88 13.47 -23.87
CA LEU A 632 5.04 12.60 -22.70
C LEU A 632 6.36 11.80 -22.70
N THR A 633 6.84 11.44 -23.90
CA THR A 633 8.06 10.65 -24.12
C THR A 633 9.18 11.45 -24.77
N GLU A 634 8.89 12.67 -25.22
CA GLU A 634 9.78 13.56 -25.96
C GLU A 634 10.37 12.89 -27.21
N SER A 635 9.51 12.21 -27.97
CA SER A 635 9.93 11.40 -29.12
C SER A 635 8.95 11.49 -30.29
N ASN A 636 9.48 11.47 -31.52
CA ASN A 636 8.70 11.26 -32.73
C ASN A 636 8.30 9.79 -32.89
N ILE A 637 7.27 9.53 -33.70
CA ILE A 637 6.94 8.19 -34.19
C ILE A 637 8.09 7.62 -35.02
N GLN A 638 8.28 6.30 -34.95
CA GLN A 638 9.23 5.59 -35.81
C GLN A 638 8.70 5.50 -37.25
N GLU A 639 9.59 5.39 -38.24
CA GLU A 639 9.17 5.26 -39.64
C GLU A 639 8.29 4.02 -39.87
N GLU A 640 8.72 2.88 -39.32
CA GLU A 640 8.01 1.60 -39.42
C GLU A 640 6.58 1.67 -38.86
N ASP A 641 6.40 2.39 -37.75
CA ASP A 641 5.11 2.59 -37.08
C ASP A 641 4.16 3.47 -37.91
N TYR A 642 4.70 4.51 -38.57
CA TYR A 642 3.93 5.40 -39.41
C TYR A 642 3.48 4.71 -40.72
N GLU A 643 4.37 3.94 -41.36
CA GLU A 643 4.04 3.15 -42.55
C GLU A 643 3.01 2.05 -42.24
N HIS A 644 3.08 1.45 -41.05
CA HIS A 644 2.05 0.55 -40.57
C HIS A 644 0.69 1.27 -40.45
N ALA A 645 0.64 2.48 -39.87
CA ALA A 645 -0.60 3.25 -39.77
C ALA A 645 -1.22 3.57 -41.15
N LYS A 646 -0.41 3.94 -42.15
CA LYS A 646 -0.86 4.15 -43.54
C LYS A 646 -1.43 2.90 -44.18
N THR A 647 -0.78 1.77 -43.93
CA THR A 647 -1.20 0.46 -44.45
C THR A 647 -2.55 0.08 -43.86
N VAL A 648 -2.72 0.19 -42.53
CA VAL A 648 -4.00 -0.09 -41.84
C VAL A 648 -5.11 0.84 -42.34
N TRP A 649 -4.84 2.15 -42.43
CA TRP A 649 -5.81 3.13 -42.93
C TRP A 649 -6.33 2.74 -44.32
N SER A 650 -5.42 2.40 -45.23
CA SER A 650 -5.75 2.07 -46.63
C SER A 650 -6.41 0.70 -46.76
N HIS A 651 -5.90 -0.32 -46.06
CA HIS A 651 -6.39 -1.70 -46.12
C HIS A 651 -7.83 -1.84 -45.62
N PHE A 652 -8.17 -1.17 -44.51
CA PHE A 652 -9.52 -1.19 -43.95
C PHE A 652 -10.43 -0.09 -44.52
N GLY A 653 -9.95 0.70 -45.48
CA GLY A 653 -10.75 1.73 -46.16
C GLY A 653 -11.28 2.81 -45.23
N CYS A 654 -10.50 3.22 -44.22
CA CYS A 654 -10.89 4.24 -43.25
C CYS A 654 -11.12 5.58 -43.99
N LYS A 655 -12.33 6.14 -43.90
CA LYS A 655 -12.69 7.41 -44.56
C LYS A 655 -12.40 8.62 -43.69
N THR A 656 -12.41 8.44 -42.37
CA THR A 656 -12.22 9.52 -41.40
C THR A 656 -11.32 9.07 -40.25
N LEU A 657 -10.68 10.04 -39.56
CA LEU A 657 -9.87 9.76 -38.38
C LEU A 657 -10.70 9.13 -37.25
N GLY A 658 -12.00 9.44 -37.20
CA GLY A 658 -12.96 8.77 -36.32
C GLY A 658 -13.06 7.28 -36.62
N GLU A 659 -13.32 6.89 -37.87
CA GLU A 659 -13.40 5.46 -38.24
C GLU A 659 -12.10 4.72 -37.92
N TYR A 660 -10.94 5.36 -38.15
CA TYR A 660 -9.65 4.82 -37.74
C TYR A 660 -9.53 4.65 -36.22
N SER A 661 -10.05 5.61 -35.44
CA SER A 661 -10.10 5.53 -33.97
C SER A 661 -10.99 4.40 -33.47
N ASP A 662 -12.14 4.15 -34.12
CA ASP A 662 -13.04 3.06 -33.74
C ASP A 662 -12.39 1.70 -34.00
N LEU A 663 -11.69 1.56 -35.14
CA LEU A 663 -10.91 0.38 -35.47
C LEU A 663 -9.77 0.17 -34.47
N TYR A 664 -9.04 1.24 -34.13
CA TYR A 664 -7.98 1.23 -33.11
C TYR A 664 -8.49 0.69 -31.78
N LEU A 665 -9.57 1.26 -31.27
CA LEU A 665 -10.18 0.87 -30.00
C LEU A 665 -10.72 -0.57 -30.03
N LYS A 666 -11.32 -0.99 -31.15
CA LYS A 666 -11.75 -2.38 -31.36
C LYS A 666 -10.58 -3.35 -31.25
N ILE A 667 -9.46 -3.04 -31.90
CA ILE A 667 -8.24 -3.86 -31.85
C ILE A 667 -7.72 -3.94 -30.42
N ASP A 668 -7.63 -2.81 -29.70
CA ASP A 668 -7.13 -2.77 -28.33
C ASP A 668 -7.97 -3.63 -27.35
N VAL A 669 -9.30 -3.57 -27.45
CA VAL A 669 -10.20 -4.40 -26.63
C VAL A 669 -10.03 -5.89 -26.94
N LEU A 670 -9.88 -6.24 -28.22
CA LEU A 670 -9.67 -7.63 -28.65
C LEU A 670 -8.30 -8.17 -28.21
N LEU A 671 -7.24 -7.37 -28.38
CA LEU A 671 -5.90 -7.69 -27.91
C LEU A 671 -5.87 -7.89 -26.39
N LEU A 672 -6.55 -7.02 -25.63
CA LEU A 672 -6.67 -7.19 -24.18
C LEU A 672 -7.37 -8.50 -23.82
N GLY A 673 -8.44 -8.84 -24.55
CA GLY A 673 -9.15 -10.11 -24.42
C GLY A 673 -8.21 -11.31 -24.66
N ASP A 674 -7.49 -11.31 -25.77
CA ASP A 674 -6.54 -12.38 -26.10
C ASP A 674 -5.42 -12.49 -25.06
N VAL A 675 -4.78 -11.38 -24.69
CA VAL A 675 -3.73 -11.34 -23.67
C VAL A 675 -4.21 -11.92 -22.35
N PHE A 676 -5.36 -11.47 -21.84
CA PHE A 676 -5.83 -11.91 -20.54
C PHE A 676 -6.41 -13.33 -20.56
N GLU A 677 -7.05 -13.77 -21.64
CA GLU A 677 -7.54 -15.16 -21.76
C GLU A 677 -6.38 -16.17 -21.81
N ASN A 678 -5.30 -15.86 -22.55
CA ASN A 678 -4.07 -16.67 -22.52
C ASN A 678 -3.43 -16.68 -21.13
N PHE A 679 -3.41 -15.53 -20.45
CA PHE A 679 -2.93 -15.44 -19.06
C PHE A 679 -3.77 -16.28 -18.09
N ARG A 680 -5.11 -16.29 -18.25
CA ARG A 680 -6.01 -17.16 -17.47
C ARG A 680 -5.71 -18.63 -17.72
N ASP A 681 -5.46 -19.03 -18.97
CA ASP A 681 -5.12 -20.41 -19.33
C ASP A 681 -3.79 -20.84 -18.71
N LEU A 682 -2.77 -19.98 -18.74
CA LEU A 682 -1.50 -20.19 -18.05
C LEU A 682 -1.73 -20.41 -16.55
N CYS A 683 -2.47 -19.50 -15.90
CA CYS A 683 -2.75 -19.58 -14.46
C CYS A 683 -3.53 -20.85 -14.07
N LEU A 684 -4.53 -21.23 -14.85
CA LEU A 684 -5.33 -22.43 -14.61
C LEU A 684 -4.51 -23.71 -14.83
N THR A 685 -3.66 -23.74 -15.86
CA THR A 685 -2.80 -24.89 -16.15
C THR A 685 -1.74 -25.06 -15.07
N THR A 686 -1.09 -23.99 -14.64
CA THR A 686 0.00 -24.04 -13.66
C THR A 686 -0.48 -24.17 -12.23
N TYR A 687 -1.52 -23.44 -11.82
CA TYR A 687 -1.95 -23.33 -10.42
C TYR A 687 -3.37 -23.82 -10.14
N CYS A 688 -4.15 -24.15 -11.17
CA CYS A 688 -5.58 -24.48 -11.10
C CYS A 688 -6.40 -23.43 -10.33
N LEU A 689 -6.09 -22.15 -10.55
CA LEU A 689 -6.83 -21.01 -10.03
C LEU A 689 -7.03 -19.99 -11.15
N ASP A 690 -8.24 -19.45 -11.26
CA ASP A 690 -8.55 -18.41 -12.24
C ASP A 690 -8.23 -17.02 -11.64
N PRO A 691 -7.34 -16.22 -12.27
CA PRO A 691 -7.01 -14.89 -11.79
C PRO A 691 -8.22 -13.94 -11.77
N SER A 692 -9.30 -14.24 -12.49
CA SER A 692 -10.50 -13.40 -12.58
C SER A 692 -11.27 -13.24 -11.26
N PHE A 693 -11.01 -14.09 -10.27
CA PHE A 693 -11.58 -13.97 -8.93
C PHE A 693 -10.81 -13.03 -8.01
N TYR A 694 -9.63 -12.57 -8.43
CA TYR A 694 -8.70 -11.80 -7.61
C TYR A 694 -8.66 -10.34 -8.06
N TYR A 695 -8.20 -9.47 -7.17
CA TYR A 695 -8.02 -8.05 -7.49
C TYR A 695 -6.61 -7.73 -7.99
N THR A 696 -5.61 -8.53 -7.60
CA THR A 696 -4.19 -8.28 -7.87
C THR A 696 -3.38 -9.58 -7.90
N ALA A 697 -2.22 -9.59 -8.58
CA ALA A 697 -1.29 -10.72 -8.56
C ALA A 697 -0.86 -11.16 -7.14
N PRO A 698 -0.61 -10.26 -6.16
CA PRO A 698 -0.34 -10.68 -4.78
C PRO A 698 -1.46 -11.46 -4.09
N GLY A 699 -2.72 -11.10 -4.33
CA GLY A 699 -3.84 -11.89 -3.80
C GLY A 699 -3.90 -13.28 -4.42
N PHE A 700 -3.69 -13.36 -5.74
CA PHE A 700 -3.63 -14.60 -6.50
C PHE A 700 -2.49 -15.51 -6.04
N SER A 701 -1.27 -14.97 -5.99
CA SER A 701 -0.06 -15.70 -5.61
C SER A 701 -0.15 -16.32 -4.21
N PHE A 702 -0.71 -15.58 -3.25
CA PHE A 702 -0.85 -16.07 -1.88
C PHE A 702 -1.76 -17.30 -1.80
N ASP A 703 -2.89 -17.30 -2.52
CA ASP A 703 -3.78 -18.46 -2.60
C ASP A 703 -3.14 -19.62 -3.40
N CYS A 704 -2.39 -19.33 -4.47
CA CYS A 704 -1.61 -20.34 -5.19
C CYS A 704 -0.62 -21.04 -4.26
N MET A 705 0.10 -20.27 -3.45
CA MET A 705 1.05 -20.78 -2.46
C MET A 705 0.35 -21.66 -1.42
N LEU A 706 -0.76 -21.21 -0.83
CA LEU A 706 -1.51 -22.00 0.16
C LEU A 706 -2.06 -23.30 -0.45
N LYS A 707 -2.59 -23.25 -1.68
CA LYS A 707 -3.12 -24.43 -2.38
C LYS A 707 -2.02 -25.43 -2.74
N TYR A 708 -0.87 -24.94 -3.20
CA TYR A 708 0.23 -25.79 -3.63
C TYR A 708 0.94 -26.46 -2.44
N THR A 709 1.30 -25.67 -1.43
CA THR A 709 2.03 -26.16 -0.25
C THR A 709 1.14 -26.91 0.74
N ARG A 710 -0.17 -26.61 0.76
CA ARG A 710 -1.14 -27.11 1.76
C ARG A 710 -0.72 -26.82 3.20
N VAL A 711 0.10 -25.80 3.40
CA VAL A 711 0.58 -25.38 4.71
C VAL A 711 -0.60 -24.92 5.57
N LYS A 712 -0.51 -25.21 6.86
CA LYS A 712 -1.40 -24.69 7.90
C LYS A 712 -0.65 -23.66 8.71
N LEU A 713 -0.96 -22.38 8.50
CA LEU A 713 -0.30 -21.27 9.16
C LEU A 713 -1.08 -20.86 10.40
N GLU A 714 -0.50 -21.04 11.58
CA GLU A 714 -1.10 -20.55 12.83
C GLU A 714 -1.03 -19.02 12.87
N LEU A 715 -2.19 -18.37 13.02
CA LEU A 715 -2.22 -16.92 13.18
C LEU A 715 -1.92 -16.53 14.63
N LEU A 716 -1.15 -15.45 14.80
CA LEU A 716 -0.83 -14.90 16.13
C LEU A 716 -2.10 -14.51 16.88
N THR A 717 -2.26 -15.03 18.09
CA THR A 717 -3.42 -14.80 18.96
C THR A 717 -3.15 -13.69 19.98
N GLU A 718 -1.87 -13.49 20.34
CA GLU A 718 -1.44 -12.46 21.29
C GLU A 718 -0.99 -11.18 20.59
N TYR A 719 -1.52 -10.04 21.03
CA TYR A 719 -1.18 -8.74 20.47
C TYR A 719 0.27 -8.32 20.78
N ASP A 720 0.87 -8.80 21.88
CA ASP A 720 2.26 -8.47 22.23
C ASP A 720 3.27 -9.12 21.29
N MET A 721 3.03 -10.38 20.90
CA MET A 721 3.86 -11.05 19.88
C MET A 721 3.76 -10.31 18.55
N LEU A 722 2.55 -9.89 18.16
CA LEU A 722 2.34 -9.09 16.96
C LEU A 722 3.13 -7.77 17.03
N LEU A 723 3.05 -7.03 18.14
CA LEU A 723 3.79 -5.78 18.34
C LEU A 723 5.31 -5.99 18.31
N MET A 724 5.81 -7.07 18.93
CA MET A 724 7.24 -7.43 18.89
C MET A 724 7.71 -7.66 17.45
N ILE A 725 6.93 -8.40 16.66
CA ILE A 725 7.24 -8.65 15.24
C ILE A 725 7.12 -7.37 14.40
N GLU A 726 6.07 -6.56 14.58
CA GLU A 726 5.93 -5.27 13.90
C GLU A 726 7.13 -4.35 14.17
N LYS A 727 7.65 -4.33 15.41
CA LYS A 727 8.85 -3.56 15.79
C LYS A 727 10.13 -4.11 15.16
N GLY A 728 10.23 -5.43 14.96
CA GLY A 728 11.37 -6.08 14.31
C GLY A 728 11.41 -5.98 12.78
N ILE A 729 10.31 -5.54 12.15
CA ILE A 729 10.25 -5.43 10.69
C ILE A 729 11.12 -4.27 10.18
N ARG A 730 12.17 -4.62 9.42
CA ARG A 730 13.11 -3.68 8.78
C ARG A 730 13.36 -4.11 7.34
N GLY A 731 13.12 -3.21 6.39
CA GLY A 731 13.25 -3.45 4.95
C GLY A 731 14.69 -3.71 4.47
N GLY A 732 14.88 -3.69 3.16
CA GLY A 732 16.21 -3.76 2.54
C GLY A 732 17.07 -2.55 2.90
N LEU A 733 18.35 -2.80 3.16
CA LEU A 733 19.32 -1.74 3.42
C LEU A 733 19.73 -1.09 2.10
N THR A 734 19.85 0.24 2.10
CA THR A 734 20.41 0.98 0.96
C THR A 734 21.31 2.09 1.49
N GLN A 735 22.56 2.14 1.06
CA GLN A 735 23.51 3.18 1.44
C GLN A 735 24.65 3.29 0.41
N ALA A 736 25.23 4.49 0.32
CA ALA A 736 26.49 4.74 -0.37
C ALA A 736 27.59 4.86 0.68
N SER A 737 28.45 3.85 0.78
CA SER A 737 29.55 3.79 1.75
C SER A 737 30.83 4.45 1.19
N MET A 738 31.05 4.34 -0.12
CA MET A 738 32.04 5.13 -0.88
C MET A 738 31.37 5.67 -2.15
N ARG A 739 31.50 6.97 -2.40
CA ARG A 739 30.65 7.70 -3.35
C ARG A 739 31.22 7.83 -4.75
N TYR A 740 32.51 7.60 -4.94
CA TYR A 740 33.15 7.68 -6.25
C TYR A 740 34.41 6.83 -6.31
N ALA A 741 34.60 6.12 -7.41
CA ALA A 741 35.86 5.47 -7.73
C ALA A 741 36.00 5.27 -9.24
N LYS A 742 37.25 5.13 -9.65
CA LYS A 742 37.65 4.84 -11.02
C LYS A 742 38.53 3.60 -11.03
N ALA A 743 38.20 2.62 -11.87
CA ALA A 743 39.00 1.43 -12.05
C ALA A 743 40.32 1.76 -12.76
N ASN A 744 41.41 1.12 -12.35
CA ASN A 744 42.72 1.23 -13.01
C ASN A 744 43.20 -0.17 -13.42
N ASN A 745 42.97 -0.56 -14.68
CA ASN A 745 43.47 -1.85 -15.21
C ASN A 745 43.69 -1.77 -16.72
N GLU A 746 44.42 -2.74 -17.28
CA GLU A 746 44.84 -2.78 -18.70
C GLU A 746 43.66 -2.72 -19.70
N LYS A 747 42.44 -3.01 -19.26
CA LYS A 747 41.22 -2.95 -20.07
C LYS A 747 40.54 -1.57 -20.05
N THR A 748 41.07 -0.62 -19.27
CA THR A 748 40.62 0.78 -19.23
C THR A 748 41.46 1.64 -20.17
N PRO A 749 40.85 2.61 -20.89
CA PRO A 749 41.56 3.41 -21.89
C PRO A 749 42.62 4.34 -21.29
N ASP A 750 42.50 4.69 -20.01
CA ASP A 750 43.41 5.56 -19.28
C ASP A 750 44.21 4.82 -18.20
N TYR A 751 44.54 3.55 -18.45
CA TYR A 751 45.36 2.73 -17.56
C TYR A 751 46.70 3.39 -17.22
N ASP A 752 46.97 3.51 -15.92
CA ASP A 752 48.21 4.04 -15.38
C ASP A 752 49.01 2.90 -14.71
N PRO A 753 50.11 2.44 -15.32
CA PRO A 753 50.93 1.35 -14.77
C PRO A 753 51.66 1.74 -13.48
N THR A 754 51.68 3.03 -13.11
CA THR A 754 52.29 3.50 -11.85
C THR A 754 51.37 3.34 -10.65
N LYS A 755 50.06 3.19 -10.89
CA LYS A 755 49.05 2.99 -9.85
C LYS A 755 48.75 1.50 -9.69
N SER A 756 48.32 1.10 -8.50
CA SER A 756 47.85 -0.27 -8.25
C SER A 756 46.68 -0.62 -9.18
N LYS A 757 46.65 -1.89 -9.63
CA LYS A 757 45.55 -2.40 -10.43
C LYS A 757 44.29 -2.49 -9.57
N SER A 758 43.16 -2.08 -10.14
CA SER A 758 41.87 -2.08 -9.47
C SER A 758 40.69 -2.31 -10.41
N TRP A 759 39.62 -2.85 -9.84
CA TRP A 759 38.42 -3.29 -10.52
C TRP A 759 37.17 -2.78 -9.81
N LEU A 760 36.16 -2.42 -10.59
CA LEU A 760 34.81 -2.09 -10.11
C LEU A 760 33.88 -3.25 -10.47
N ILE A 761 33.33 -3.91 -9.47
CA ILE A 761 32.48 -5.11 -9.65
C ILE A 761 31.09 -4.83 -9.10
N TYR A 762 30.06 -5.10 -9.90
CA TYR A 762 28.66 -4.97 -9.50
C TYR A 762 28.04 -6.36 -9.42
N GLN A 763 27.79 -6.82 -8.19
CA GLN A 763 27.19 -8.12 -7.91
C GLN A 763 25.74 -7.97 -7.44
N ASP A 764 24.87 -8.84 -7.94
CA ASP A 764 23.45 -8.90 -7.56
C ASP A 764 23.06 -10.32 -7.12
N CYS A 765 22.38 -10.44 -5.98
CA CYS A 765 21.92 -11.74 -5.47
C CYS A 765 20.67 -12.21 -6.22
N ASN A 766 20.80 -13.34 -6.94
CA ASN A 766 19.69 -13.93 -7.65
C ASN A 766 18.54 -14.30 -6.69
N ASN A 767 17.40 -13.59 -6.80
CA ASN A 767 16.16 -13.88 -6.07
C ASN A 767 16.38 -14.02 -4.55
N LEU A 768 17.01 -13.02 -3.93
CA LEU A 768 17.36 -12.99 -2.50
C LEU A 768 16.20 -13.40 -1.57
N TYR A 769 15.01 -12.85 -1.78
CA TYR A 769 13.83 -13.21 -0.98
C TYR A 769 13.34 -14.63 -1.28
N GLY A 770 13.43 -15.08 -2.53
CA GLY A 770 13.14 -16.47 -2.89
C GLY A 770 14.08 -17.47 -2.22
N TRP A 771 15.38 -17.16 -2.16
CA TRP A 771 16.34 -17.97 -1.42
C TRP A 771 16.00 -18.04 0.06
N ALA A 772 15.68 -16.89 0.67
CA ALA A 772 15.28 -16.84 2.08
C ALA A 772 14.01 -17.64 2.33
N MET A 773 12.99 -17.52 1.47
CA MET A 773 11.74 -18.30 1.55
C MET A 773 11.94 -19.81 1.36
N SER A 774 13.03 -20.24 0.74
CA SER A 774 13.39 -21.66 0.61
C SER A 774 14.06 -22.24 1.87
N GLN A 775 14.43 -21.39 2.84
CA GLN A 775 14.98 -21.84 4.13
C GLN A 775 13.86 -22.34 5.07
N HIS A 776 14.24 -22.78 6.28
CA HIS A 776 13.26 -23.13 7.31
C HIS A 776 12.46 -21.90 7.72
N MET A 777 11.17 -21.89 7.37
CA MET A 777 10.25 -20.79 7.62
C MET A 777 9.31 -21.11 8.79
N PRO A 778 9.00 -20.12 9.66
CA PRO A 778 8.00 -20.28 10.72
C PRO A 778 6.62 -20.64 10.16
N TYR A 779 5.88 -21.52 10.83
CA TYR A 779 4.48 -21.83 10.48
C TYR A 779 3.51 -21.91 11.67
N GLY A 780 3.99 -22.07 12.91
CA GLY A 780 3.13 -22.14 14.10
C GLY A 780 3.91 -22.50 15.37
N GLY A 781 3.21 -22.91 16.42
CA GLY A 781 3.79 -23.27 17.72
C GLY A 781 4.33 -22.07 18.51
N PHE A 782 3.77 -20.88 18.29
CA PHE A 782 4.26 -19.65 18.92
C PHE A 782 4.04 -19.67 20.43
N LYS A 783 5.13 -19.53 21.20
CA LYS A 783 5.08 -19.43 22.66
C LYS A 783 6.20 -18.58 23.20
N TRP A 784 5.95 -17.91 24.31
CA TRP A 784 7.00 -17.29 25.11
C TRP A 784 7.84 -18.38 25.80
N VAL A 785 9.16 -18.18 25.84
CA VAL A 785 10.10 -19.03 26.58
C VAL A 785 10.96 -18.17 27.50
N GLU A 786 11.79 -18.82 28.33
CA GLU A 786 12.65 -18.12 29.28
C GLU A 786 13.55 -17.10 28.56
N PRO A 787 13.66 -15.84 29.06
CA PRO A 787 14.44 -14.80 28.42
C PRO A 787 15.93 -14.95 28.72
N LYS A 788 16.54 -16.02 28.19
CA LYS A 788 17.97 -16.26 28.30
C LYS A 788 18.58 -16.68 26.97
N LEU A 789 19.91 -16.64 26.90
CA LEU A 789 20.68 -17.05 25.73
C LEU A 789 20.88 -18.57 25.65
N GLU A 790 20.71 -19.32 26.74
CA GLU A 790 20.90 -20.78 26.68
C GLU A 790 19.93 -21.42 25.68
N GLY A 791 20.46 -22.38 24.92
CA GLY A 791 19.76 -22.99 23.80
C GLY A 791 19.83 -22.19 22.48
N LEU A 792 20.46 -21.01 22.42
CA LEU A 792 20.75 -20.35 21.14
C LEU A 792 21.75 -21.17 20.32
N ASN A 793 22.82 -21.68 20.94
CA ASN A 793 23.87 -22.46 20.25
C ASN A 793 23.41 -23.86 19.84
N ASP A 794 22.32 -24.35 20.43
CA ASP A 794 21.72 -25.64 20.07
C ASP A 794 20.86 -25.55 18.79
N LEU A 795 20.54 -24.32 18.34
CA LEU A 795 19.77 -24.07 17.13
C LEU A 795 20.68 -23.97 15.92
N ASN A 796 20.28 -24.62 14.84
CA ASN A 796 20.90 -24.52 13.53
C ASN A 796 19.84 -24.22 12.45
N ASP A 797 20.29 -24.14 11.20
CA ASP A 797 19.46 -23.75 10.05
C ASP A 797 18.34 -24.75 9.70
N THR A 798 18.43 -25.98 10.20
CA THR A 798 17.47 -27.07 9.93
C THR A 798 16.72 -27.54 11.18
N SER A 799 16.91 -26.83 12.29
CA SER A 799 16.24 -27.15 13.54
C SER A 799 14.72 -27.02 13.37
N PRO A 800 13.92 -27.96 13.93
CA PRO A 800 12.45 -27.92 13.80
C PRO A 800 11.83 -26.74 14.56
N ILE A 801 12.61 -26.11 15.44
CA ILE A 801 12.23 -24.92 16.20
C ILE A 801 13.18 -23.77 15.87
N GLY A 802 12.65 -22.55 15.94
CA GLY A 802 13.40 -21.30 15.84
C GLY A 802 13.00 -20.33 16.96
N ARG A 803 13.76 -19.24 17.11
CA ARG A 803 13.52 -18.21 18.14
C ARG A 803 13.64 -16.78 17.60
N ILE A 804 12.87 -15.87 18.19
CA ILE A 804 13.00 -14.41 18.03
C ILE A 804 13.37 -13.84 19.40
N TYR A 805 14.41 -13.02 19.45
CA TYR A 805 14.94 -12.42 20.67
C TYR A 805 14.68 -10.91 20.70
N GLU A 806 14.38 -10.36 21.86
CA GLU A 806 14.55 -8.94 22.16
C GLU A 806 15.74 -8.76 23.10
N VAL A 807 16.76 -8.03 22.64
CA VAL A 807 18.07 -7.96 23.29
C VAL A 807 18.64 -6.54 23.31
N ASP A 808 19.48 -6.28 24.30
CA ASP A 808 20.42 -5.17 24.30
C ASP A 808 21.77 -5.67 23.78
N ILE A 809 22.33 -4.98 22.78
CA ILE A 809 23.58 -5.38 22.12
C ILE A 809 24.52 -4.18 22.08
N THR A 810 25.75 -4.41 22.52
CA THR A 810 26.84 -3.43 22.45
C THR A 810 27.72 -3.69 21.24
N TYR A 811 28.13 -2.60 20.60
CA TYR A 811 29.04 -2.61 19.46
C TYR A 811 30.43 -2.17 19.94
N PRO A 812 31.42 -3.07 19.99
CA PRO A 812 32.77 -2.72 20.43
C PRO A 812 33.49 -1.77 19.46
N LYS A 813 34.29 -0.84 20.00
CA LYS A 813 35.00 0.20 19.23
C LYS A 813 36.01 -0.41 18.26
N GLU A 814 36.66 -1.50 18.63
CA GLU A 814 37.64 -2.23 17.81
C GLU A 814 37.07 -2.83 16.53
N LEU A 815 35.73 -2.91 16.40
CA LEU A 815 35.06 -3.40 15.20
C LEU A 815 34.65 -2.27 14.25
N HIS A 816 34.81 -1.00 14.63
CA HIS A 816 34.26 0.13 13.89
C HIS A 816 34.85 0.24 12.49
N ASP A 817 36.18 0.18 12.33
CA ASP A 817 36.83 0.26 11.02
C ASP A 817 36.43 -0.92 10.14
N LYS A 818 36.55 -2.14 10.67
CA LYS A 818 36.24 -3.37 9.93
C LYS A 818 34.79 -3.45 9.48
N HIS A 819 33.86 -2.93 10.29
CA HIS A 819 32.43 -2.98 10.00
C HIS A 819 31.89 -1.67 9.42
N ASN A 820 32.72 -0.66 9.17
CA ASN A 820 32.27 0.66 8.73
C ASN A 820 31.43 0.57 7.45
N ASP A 821 31.84 -0.26 6.50
CA ASP A 821 31.19 -0.43 5.19
C ASP A 821 29.76 -0.94 5.28
N LEU A 822 29.51 -1.92 6.15
CA LEU A 822 28.23 -2.61 6.28
C LEU A 822 27.90 -3.01 7.74
N PRO A 823 27.67 -2.06 8.67
CA PRO A 823 27.45 -2.39 10.07
C PRO A 823 26.29 -3.39 10.28
N PHE A 824 26.44 -4.26 11.28
CA PHE A 824 25.39 -5.19 11.67
C PHE A 824 24.19 -4.46 12.31
N LEU A 825 23.04 -5.15 12.31
CA LEU A 825 21.84 -4.74 13.05
C LEU A 825 21.29 -3.35 12.66
N PRO A 826 20.88 -3.14 11.40
CA PRO A 826 20.37 -1.86 10.95
C PRO A 826 19.12 -1.48 11.76
N GLN A 827 18.93 -0.19 12.04
CA GLN A 827 17.82 0.32 12.83
C GLN A 827 17.18 1.55 12.20
N ASN A 828 15.90 1.76 12.49
CA ASN A 828 15.21 2.98 12.06
C ASN A 828 15.49 4.10 13.07
N GLY A 829 16.29 5.09 12.69
CA GLY A 829 16.66 6.25 13.51
C GLY A 829 16.53 7.56 12.73
N ILE A 830 16.66 8.69 13.43
CA ILE A 830 16.75 10.02 12.81
C ILE A 830 18.24 10.39 12.81
N PRO A 831 18.90 10.52 11.65
CA PRO A 831 20.29 10.97 11.61
C PRO A 831 20.46 12.40 12.11
N ALA A 832 21.65 12.75 12.60
CA ALA A 832 21.98 14.09 13.05
C ALA A 832 21.74 15.14 11.93
N GLY A 833 21.15 16.29 12.28
CA GLY A 833 20.77 17.33 11.31
C GLY A 833 19.57 16.98 10.42
N SER A 834 19.10 15.73 10.44
CA SER A 834 17.89 15.31 9.74
C SER A 834 16.69 15.43 10.66
N LYS A 835 15.52 15.71 10.08
CA LYS A 835 14.27 15.53 10.82
C LYS A 835 13.76 14.08 10.67
N VAL A 836 14.39 13.27 9.82
CA VAL A 836 13.74 12.14 9.15
C VAL A 836 14.10 10.78 9.70
N LYS A 837 13.08 9.96 10.01
CA LYS A 837 13.31 8.55 10.36
C LYS A 837 13.70 7.72 9.13
N LYS A 838 14.91 7.17 9.13
CA LYS A 838 15.51 6.36 8.05
C LYS A 838 16.04 5.04 8.60
N LEU A 839 16.01 3.99 7.77
CA LEU A 839 16.74 2.74 8.07
C LEU A 839 18.22 2.96 7.77
N MET A 840 19.05 2.83 8.81
CA MET A 840 20.49 3.08 8.79
C MET A 840 21.25 1.91 9.41
N ALA A 841 22.38 1.55 8.81
CA ALA A 841 23.38 0.71 9.46
C ALA A 841 24.29 1.63 10.28
N THR A 842 24.36 1.41 11.58
CA THR A 842 25.05 2.30 12.53
C THR A 842 25.87 1.47 13.50
N LEU A 843 26.98 2.01 13.98
CA LEU A 843 27.89 1.38 14.94
C LEU A 843 27.48 1.65 16.40
N GLN A 844 26.35 2.30 16.62
CA GLN A 844 25.84 2.57 17.98
C GLN A 844 25.35 1.30 18.69
N SER A 845 25.41 1.27 20.02
CA SER A 845 24.77 0.24 20.82
C SER A 845 23.24 0.22 20.60
N LYS A 846 22.64 -0.96 20.63
CA LYS A 846 21.22 -1.21 20.32
C LYS A 846 20.50 -1.63 21.59
N LYS A 847 19.37 -0.97 21.90
CA LYS A 847 18.52 -1.32 23.06
C LYS A 847 17.18 -1.88 22.61
N ASN A 848 16.69 -2.91 23.28
CA ASN A 848 15.42 -3.59 22.98
C ASN A 848 15.30 -3.96 21.49
N TYR A 849 16.38 -4.48 20.91
CA TYR A 849 16.47 -4.83 19.49
C TYR A 849 15.84 -6.20 19.26
N ILE A 850 14.85 -6.26 18.35
CA ILE A 850 14.19 -7.51 17.96
C ILE A 850 15.01 -8.18 16.86
N ILE A 851 15.38 -9.45 17.00
CA ILE A 851 16.26 -10.15 16.05
C ILE A 851 15.92 -11.63 15.91
N HIS A 852 16.07 -12.16 14.70
CA HIS A 852 15.96 -13.60 14.44
C HIS A 852 17.21 -14.36 14.92
N TYR A 853 17.06 -15.59 15.44
CA TYR A 853 18.16 -16.34 16.05
C TYR A 853 19.41 -16.47 15.15
N ARG A 854 19.24 -16.71 13.85
CA ARG A 854 20.36 -16.83 12.89
C ARG A 854 21.19 -15.54 12.79
N ASN A 855 20.52 -14.40 12.75
CA ASN A 855 21.20 -13.10 12.68
C ASN A 855 21.87 -12.76 14.01
N LEU A 856 21.29 -13.20 15.13
CA LEU A 856 21.91 -13.05 16.46
C LEU A 856 23.18 -13.90 16.57
N GLN A 857 23.14 -15.16 16.14
CA GLN A 857 24.33 -16.03 16.06
C GLN A 857 25.42 -15.40 15.19
N GLN A 858 25.04 -14.89 14.01
CA GLN A 858 25.98 -14.23 13.10
C GLN A 858 26.60 -12.97 13.71
N ALA A 859 25.82 -12.14 14.39
CA ALA A 859 26.31 -10.94 15.07
C ALA A 859 27.31 -11.28 16.18
N ILE A 860 26.99 -12.27 17.03
CA ILE A 860 27.87 -12.73 18.10
C ILE A 860 29.17 -13.33 17.53
N ALA A 861 29.06 -14.13 16.47
CA ALA A 861 30.22 -14.70 15.79
C ALA A 861 31.15 -13.63 15.17
N ASN A 862 30.63 -12.43 14.89
CA ASN A 862 31.40 -11.27 14.41
C ASN A 862 31.77 -10.29 15.54
N GLY A 863 31.68 -10.69 16.81
CA GLY A 863 32.20 -9.94 17.95
C GLY A 863 31.22 -9.00 18.65
N LEU A 864 29.95 -8.92 18.23
CA LEU A 864 28.95 -8.13 18.96
C LEU A 864 28.57 -8.80 20.29
N ILE A 865 28.37 -8.00 21.34
CA ILE A 865 28.18 -8.49 22.71
C ILE A 865 26.72 -8.28 23.13
N VAL A 866 26.04 -9.37 23.53
CA VAL A 866 24.69 -9.29 24.10
C VAL A 866 24.78 -8.96 25.59
N GLU A 867 24.25 -7.81 26.00
CA GLU A 867 24.26 -7.39 27.41
C GLU A 867 23.08 -7.98 28.19
N LYS A 868 21.90 -8.04 27.54
CA LYS A 868 20.66 -8.44 28.20
C LYS A 868 19.68 -9.05 27.20
N VAL A 869 19.00 -10.12 27.62
CA VAL A 869 17.83 -10.68 26.94
C VAL A 869 16.58 -10.26 27.70
N HIS A 870 15.65 -9.60 27.03
CA HIS A 870 14.39 -9.17 27.64
C HIS A 870 13.28 -10.19 27.43
N ARG A 871 13.10 -10.67 26.19
CA ARG A 871 12.01 -11.58 25.82
C ARG A 871 12.41 -12.50 24.67
N VAL A 872 11.83 -13.71 24.66
CA VAL A 872 12.08 -14.72 23.62
C VAL A 872 10.78 -15.40 23.20
N VAL A 873 10.53 -15.41 21.89
CA VAL A 873 9.43 -16.15 21.26
C VAL A 873 10.00 -17.36 20.55
N GLN A 874 9.57 -18.56 20.90
CA GLN A 874 9.86 -19.80 20.18
C GLN A 874 8.74 -20.12 19.19
N PHE A 875 9.09 -20.69 18.05
CA PHE A 875 8.16 -21.14 17.02
C PHE A 875 8.65 -22.43 16.34
N ASN A 876 7.75 -23.14 15.69
CA ASN A 876 8.05 -24.27 14.81
C ASN A 876 8.35 -23.77 13.39
N GLN A 877 9.33 -24.37 12.75
CA GLN A 877 9.77 -24.03 11.40
C GLN A 877 10.07 -25.26 10.56
N SER A 878 9.92 -25.13 9.24
CA SER A 878 10.25 -26.17 8.26
C SER A 878 10.41 -25.53 6.88
N PRO A 879 11.00 -26.20 5.87
CA PRO A 879 11.18 -25.62 4.53
C PRO A 879 9.91 -25.72 3.68
N TRP A 880 8.73 -25.49 4.28
CA TRP A 880 7.42 -25.73 3.66
C TRP A 880 7.14 -24.86 2.43
N LEU A 881 7.82 -23.71 2.30
CA LEU A 881 7.66 -22.78 1.18
C LEU A 881 8.61 -23.07 0.02
N ALA A 882 9.70 -23.83 0.26
CA ALA A 882 10.71 -24.18 -0.73
C ALA A 882 10.12 -24.87 -2.00
N PRO A 883 9.16 -25.82 -1.90
CA PRO A 883 8.58 -26.44 -3.09
C PRO A 883 7.87 -25.44 -4.02
N TYR A 884 7.23 -24.41 -3.47
CA TYR A 884 6.56 -23.36 -4.26
C TYR A 884 7.57 -22.46 -4.96
N ILE A 885 8.67 -22.11 -4.28
CA ILE A 885 9.77 -21.34 -4.90
C ILE A 885 10.41 -22.15 -6.03
N ALA A 886 10.66 -23.45 -5.80
CA ALA A 886 11.19 -24.37 -6.81
C ALA A 886 10.27 -24.46 -8.04
N LEU A 887 8.96 -24.63 -7.84
CA LEU A 887 7.97 -24.61 -8.93
C LEU A 887 8.08 -23.34 -9.76
N ASN A 888 8.03 -22.16 -9.14
CA ASN A 888 8.07 -20.89 -9.86
C ASN A 888 9.43 -20.67 -10.55
N THR A 889 10.51 -21.20 -9.98
CA THR A 889 11.85 -21.13 -10.57
C THR A 889 11.95 -22.00 -11.81
N GLU A 890 11.40 -23.22 -11.78
CA GLU A 890 11.31 -24.09 -12.95
C GLU A 890 10.40 -23.52 -14.04
N MET A 891 9.26 -22.94 -13.66
CA MET A 891 8.38 -22.26 -14.61
C MET A 891 9.09 -21.04 -15.25
N ARG A 892 9.88 -20.29 -14.48
CA ARG A 892 10.70 -19.20 -14.99
C ARG A 892 11.79 -19.67 -15.97
N LYS A 893 12.38 -20.85 -15.74
CA LYS A 893 13.35 -21.45 -16.70
C LYS A 893 12.67 -21.89 -18.00
N LYS A 894 11.42 -22.38 -17.92
CA LYS A 894 10.62 -22.85 -19.07
C LYS A 894 9.86 -21.76 -19.80
N ALA A 895 9.76 -20.56 -19.22
CA ALA A 895 9.00 -19.45 -19.76
C ALA A 895 9.45 -19.10 -21.18
N ALA A 896 8.47 -18.97 -22.08
CA ALA A 896 8.73 -18.76 -23.50
C ALA A 896 9.09 -17.30 -23.85
N ASN A 897 8.65 -16.36 -23.01
CA ASN A 897 8.82 -14.92 -23.20
C ASN A 897 9.21 -14.23 -21.89
N ASP A 898 9.62 -12.97 -21.97
CA ASP A 898 10.12 -12.22 -20.82
C ASP A 898 9.01 -11.85 -19.83
N PHE A 899 7.78 -11.64 -20.32
CA PHE A 899 6.62 -11.42 -19.45
C PHE A 899 6.39 -12.60 -18.50
N GLU A 900 6.36 -13.84 -18.99
CA GLU A 900 6.18 -15.04 -18.17
C GLU A 900 7.32 -15.18 -17.15
N LYS A 901 8.57 -14.92 -17.55
CA LYS A 901 9.73 -14.94 -16.65
C LYS A 901 9.55 -13.97 -15.48
N ASP A 902 9.12 -12.75 -15.77
CA ASP A 902 8.90 -11.71 -14.76
C ASP A 902 7.66 -11.98 -13.92
N PHE A 903 6.62 -12.57 -14.49
CA PHE A 903 5.43 -12.99 -13.77
C PHE A 903 5.75 -14.04 -12.70
N PHE A 904 6.48 -15.11 -13.02
CA PHE A 904 6.87 -16.11 -12.02
C PHE A 904 7.81 -15.54 -10.95
N LYS A 905 8.68 -14.59 -11.31
CA LYS A 905 9.49 -13.83 -10.33
C LYS A 905 8.59 -13.00 -9.41
N LEU A 906 7.61 -12.30 -9.97
CA LEU A 906 6.66 -11.48 -9.23
C LEU A 906 5.87 -12.32 -8.22
N LEU A 907 5.40 -13.51 -8.57
CA LEU A 907 4.65 -14.37 -7.66
C LEU A 907 5.45 -14.70 -6.38
N ASN A 908 6.74 -15.02 -6.49
CA ASN A 908 7.59 -15.23 -5.31
C ASN A 908 7.60 -13.97 -4.43
N ASN A 909 7.95 -12.81 -5.00
CA ASN A 909 8.03 -11.55 -4.26
C ASN A 909 6.67 -11.13 -3.68
N ALA A 910 5.57 -11.51 -4.32
CA ALA A 910 4.23 -11.16 -3.92
C ALA A 910 3.75 -11.94 -2.69
N VAL A 911 4.19 -13.19 -2.49
CA VAL A 911 3.96 -13.94 -1.24
C VAL A 911 4.57 -13.18 -0.07
N PHE A 912 5.84 -12.78 -0.18
CA PHE A 912 6.52 -11.96 0.82
C PHE A 912 5.77 -10.63 1.07
N GLY A 913 5.37 -9.92 0.01
CA GLY A 913 4.61 -8.69 0.15
C GLY A 913 3.27 -8.86 0.88
N LYS A 914 2.60 -10.02 0.71
CA LYS A 914 1.34 -10.33 1.38
C LYS A 914 1.49 -10.69 2.85
N THR A 915 2.58 -11.34 3.24
CA THR A 915 2.84 -11.63 4.66
C THR A 915 3.15 -10.34 5.41
N MET A 916 3.69 -9.31 4.75
CA MET A 916 4.04 -8.01 5.31
C MET A 916 2.93 -6.94 5.24
N GLU A 917 1.71 -7.31 4.86
CA GLU A 917 0.62 -6.36 4.65
C GLU A 917 0.19 -5.68 5.98
N SER A 918 0.39 -4.36 6.10
CA SER A 918 -0.01 -3.62 7.30
C SER A 918 -1.51 -3.33 7.34
N MET A 919 -2.22 -3.99 8.27
CA MET A 919 -3.65 -3.81 8.46
C MET A 919 -4.02 -2.40 8.98
N ARG A 920 -3.08 -1.71 9.64
CA ARG A 920 -3.27 -0.34 10.17
C ARG A 920 -3.35 0.74 9.09
N LYS A 921 -2.73 0.51 7.94
CA LYS A 921 -2.66 1.48 6.83
C LYS A 921 -3.85 1.40 5.87
N ARG A 922 -4.75 0.42 6.03
CA ARG A 922 -5.94 0.28 5.18
C ARG A 922 -6.88 1.47 5.36
N ILE A 923 -7.26 2.09 4.25
CA ILE A 923 -8.18 3.23 4.22
C ILE A 923 -9.62 2.70 4.20
N LYS A 924 -10.46 3.23 5.09
CA LYS A 924 -11.91 2.99 5.08
C LYS A 924 -12.59 4.17 4.38
N MET A 925 -13.15 3.92 3.21
CA MET A 925 -13.83 4.93 2.40
C MET A 925 -15.10 4.35 1.77
N GLU A 926 -16.13 5.18 1.64
CA GLU A 926 -17.37 4.86 0.92
C GLU A 926 -17.62 5.92 -0.16
N LEU A 927 -18.07 5.49 -1.35
CA LEU A 927 -18.62 6.37 -2.37
C LEU A 927 -20.14 6.41 -2.20
N VAL A 928 -20.70 7.61 -2.16
CA VAL A 928 -22.10 7.84 -1.76
C VAL A 928 -22.77 8.78 -2.73
N SER A 929 -23.85 8.30 -3.34
CA SER A 929 -24.75 9.10 -4.16
C SER A 929 -26.04 9.54 -3.46
N SER A 930 -26.40 8.90 -2.34
CA SER A 930 -27.58 9.27 -1.56
C SER A 930 -27.27 10.28 -0.46
N ASP A 931 -27.94 11.42 -0.52
CA ASP A 931 -27.95 12.47 0.50
C ASP A 931 -28.25 11.97 1.92
N ARG A 932 -29.17 10.99 2.04
CA ARG A 932 -29.53 10.38 3.34
C ARG A 932 -28.37 9.57 3.90
N ARG A 933 -27.70 8.79 3.06
CA ARG A 933 -26.51 8.00 3.45
C ARG A 933 -25.35 8.92 3.79
N LEU A 934 -25.14 10.00 3.03
CA LEU A 934 -24.11 10.99 3.29
C LEU A 934 -24.30 11.62 4.67
N GLN A 935 -25.51 12.08 5.00
CA GLN A 935 -25.81 12.65 6.32
C GLN A 935 -25.54 11.65 7.45
N LYS A 936 -25.95 10.38 7.27
CA LYS A 936 -25.70 9.32 8.26
C LYS A 936 -24.20 9.14 8.52
N LEU A 937 -23.36 9.18 7.49
CA LEU A 937 -21.91 9.05 7.65
C LEU A 937 -21.28 10.31 8.25
N ILE A 938 -21.71 11.51 7.85
CA ILE A 938 -21.25 12.78 8.45
C ILE A 938 -21.53 12.78 9.95
N ASN A 939 -22.67 12.23 10.39
CA ASN A 939 -23.04 12.21 11.80
C ASN A 939 -22.17 11.26 12.66
N GLN A 940 -21.51 10.25 12.08
CA GLN A 940 -20.66 9.31 12.81
C GLN A 940 -19.47 9.99 13.52
N SER A 941 -19.11 9.50 14.69
CA SER A 941 -17.93 9.96 15.44
C SER A 941 -16.60 9.66 14.73
N THR A 942 -16.59 8.67 13.84
CA THR A 942 -15.42 8.25 13.04
C THR A 942 -15.27 9.01 11.72
N PHE A 943 -16.18 9.94 11.39
CA PHE A 943 -16.11 10.73 10.15
C PHE A 943 -14.84 11.60 10.11
N LYS A 944 -14.03 11.46 9.05
CA LYS A 944 -12.83 12.28 8.84
C LYS A 944 -13.08 13.49 7.96
N HIS A 945 -13.55 13.27 6.74
CA HIS A 945 -13.83 14.32 5.77
C HIS A 945 -14.61 13.74 4.58
N CYS A 946 -15.16 14.65 3.78
CA CYS A 946 -15.86 14.32 2.55
C CYS A 946 -15.25 15.09 1.38
N THR A 947 -14.99 14.40 0.26
CA THR A 947 -14.55 15.00 -1.00
C THR A 947 -15.67 14.84 -2.03
N THR A 948 -16.23 15.95 -2.50
CA THR A 948 -17.23 15.95 -3.58
C THR A 948 -16.54 15.86 -4.94
N TYR A 949 -16.89 14.84 -5.73
CA TYR A 949 -16.38 14.63 -7.09
C TYR A 949 -17.24 15.37 -8.12
N ASN A 950 -18.56 15.23 -8.02
CA ASN A 950 -19.57 15.96 -8.80
C ASN A 950 -20.84 16.16 -7.95
N GLU A 951 -21.92 16.68 -8.55
CA GLU A 951 -23.17 16.98 -7.83
C GLU A 951 -23.83 15.73 -7.23
N THR A 952 -23.64 14.56 -7.86
CA THR A 952 -24.32 13.32 -7.49
C THR A 952 -23.44 12.36 -6.69
N LEU A 953 -22.13 12.60 -6.56
CA LEU A 953 -21.21 11.64 -5.95
C LEU A 953 -20.20 12.26 -4.97
N ASN A 954 -20.17 11.68 -3.78
CA ASN A 954 -19.29 12.08 -2.68
C ASN A 954 -18.43 10.90 -2.20
N ALA A 955 -17.16 11.17 -1.92
CA ALA A 955 -16.25 10.22 -1.29
C ALA A 955 -16.09 10.55 0.20
N VAL A 956 -16.50 9.62 1.06
CA VAL A 956 -16.51 9.79 2.52
C VAL A 956 -15.41 8.94 3.15
N ALA A 957 -14.47 9.57 3.86
CA ALA A 957 -13.38 8.89 4.57
C ALA A 957 -13.71 8.71 6.07
N LEU A 958 -13.43 7.54 6.62
CA LEU A 958 -13.69 7.19 8.03
C LEU A 958 -12.41 6.79 8.78
N GLU A 959 -12.38 6.99 10.10
CA GLU A 959 -11.40 6.40 11.00
C GLU A 959 -11.64 4.89 11.18
N ASN A 960 -10.56 4.12 11.12
CA ASN A 960 -10.59 2.70 11.42
C ASN A 960 -10.12 2.44 12.85
N LYS A 961 -11.05 2.37 13.81
CA LYS A 961 -10.76 2.12 15.24
C LYS A 961 -10.70 0.64 15.61
N ILE A 962 -11.29 -0.23 14.79
CA ILE A 962 -11.34 -1.67 15.01
C ILE A 962 -10.52 -2.32 13.89
N ILE A 963 -9.46 -3.03 14.24
CA ILE A 963 -8.50 -3.57 13.25
C ILE A 963 -8.40 -5.08 13.42
N ASP A 964 -8.75 -5.80 12.35
CA ASP A 964 -8.58 -7.25 12.27
C ASP A 964 -7.13 -7.59 11.89
N PHE A 965 -6.40 -8.27 12.77
CA PHE A 965 -5.03 -8.71 12.52
C PHE A 965 -5.01 -10.16 12.02
N CYS A 966 -5.21 -10.35 10.72
CA CYS A 966 -5.36 -11.67 10.10
C CYS A 966 -4.22 -12.05 9.14
N LYS A 967 -3.02 -11.48 9.33
CA LYS A 967 -1.86 -11.68 8.45
C LYS A 967 -0.72 -12.38 9.19
N PRO A 968 -0.06 -13.40 8.58
CA PRO A 968 1.08 -14.10 9.17
C PRO A 968 2.37 -13.28 9.01
N ILE A 969 2.45 -12.15 9.71
CA ILE A 969 3.57 -11.17 9.58
C ILE A 969 4.94 -11.73 10.00
N TYR A 970 4.94 -12.78 10.83
CA TYR A 970 6.15 -13.48 11.25
C TYR A 970 6.94 -14.09 10.08
N ILE A 971 6.27 -14.47 8.98
CA ILE A 971 6.92 -15.01 7.79
C ILE A 971 7.74 -13.91 7.11
N GLY A 972 7.12 -12.75 6.90
CA GLY A 972 7.81 -11.64 6.26
C GLY A 972 8.94 -11.07 7.11
N PHE A 973 8.79 -11.07 8.43
CA PHE A 973 9.89 -10.79 9.36
C PHE A 973 11.06 -11.78 9.17
N ALA A 974 10.79 -13.09 9.19
CA ALA A 974 11.83 -14.11 9.01
C ALA A 974 12.55 -13.98 7.65
N VAL A 975 11.81 -13.74 6.56
CA VAL A 975 12.38 -13.51 5.23
C VAL A 975 13.33 -12.31 5.25
N LEU A 976 12.93 -11.18 5.82
CA LEU A 976 13.76 -9.98 5.89
C LEU A 976 15.03 -10.17 6.72
N GLU A 977 14.99 -10.97 7.78
CA GLU A 977 16.17 -11.23 8.62
C GLU A 977 17.11 -12.22 7.92
N ILE A 978 16.59 -13.34 7.41
CA ILE A 978 17.37 -14.35 6.70
C ILE A 978 18.01 -13.80 5.42
N SER A 979 17.33 -12.89 4.71
CA SER A 979 17.95 -12.20 3.57
C SER A 979 19.15 -11.34 3.97
N LYS A 980 19.08 -10.62 5.10
CA LYS A 980 20.23 -9.85 5.60
C LYS A 980 21.38 -10.78 6.01
N TYR A 981 21.07 -11.93 6.62
CA TYR A 981 22.06 -12.93 6.96
C TYR A 981 22.91 -13.34 5.75
N LEU A 982 22.29 -13.59 4.58
CA LEU A 982 23.02 -13.94 3.36
C LEU A 982 23.91 -12.80 2.86
N MET A 983 23.41 -11.56 2.88
CA MET A 983 24.20 -10.41 2.44
C MET A 983 25.43 -10.19 3.35
N TYR A 984 25.26 -10.33 4.66
CA TYR A 984 26.36 -10.27 5.62
C TYR A 984 27.33 -11.45 5.47
N ASP A 985 26.82 -12.68 5.27
CA ASP A 985 27.66 -13.86 5.02
C ASP A 985 28.53 -13.65 3.79
N TYR A 986 27.94 -13.14 2.70
CA TYR A 986 28.66 -12.90 1.47
C TYR A 986 29.71 -11.79 1.62
N HIS A 987 29.36 -10.66 2.24
CA HIS A 987 30.31 -9.57 2.45
C HIS A 987 31.45 -9.97 3.40
N TYR A 988 31.14 -10.44 4.61
CA TYR A 988 32.14 -10.67 5.66
C TYR A 988 32.87 -12.01 5.53
N ASN A 989 32.16 -13.10 5.24
CA ASN A 989 32.75 -14.44 5.25
C ASN A 989 33.32 -14.88 3.89
N VAL A 990 32.95 -14.20 2.80
CA VAL A 990 33.40 -14.53 1.44
C VAL A 990 34.30 -13.44 0.86
N MET A 991 33.78 -12.23 0.67
CA MET A 991 34.49 -11.16 -0.04
C MET A 991 35.60 -10.52 0.83
N GLN A 992 35.26 -10.00 2.02
CA GLN A 992 36.22 -9.39 2.93
C GLN A 992 37.24 -10.41 3.44
N LYS A 993 36.84 -11.67 3.68
CA LYS A 993 37.77 -12.73 4.08
C LYS A 993 38.84 -13.04 3.02
N HIS A 994 38.55 -12.81 1.74
CA HIS A 994 39.50 -13.07 0.66
C HIS A 994 40.42 -11.88 0.37
N TYR A 995 39.85 -10.68 0.28
CA TYR A 995 40.58 -9.47 -0.11
C TYR A 995 41.12 -8.65 1.07
N ASP A 996 40.60 -8.89 2.28
CA ASP A 996 40.95 -8.19 3.52
C ASP A 996 40.83 -6.65 3.40
N ASP A 997 41.96 -5.93 3.45
CA ASP A 997 42.06 -4.47 3.32
C ASP A 997 41.99 -3.98 1.86
N LYS A 998 42.03 -4.88 0.88
CA LYS A 998 42.02 -4.56 -0.57
C LYS A 998 40.63 -4.42 -1.18
N ILE A 999 39.58 -4.43 -0.36
CA ILE A 999 38.19 -4.31 -0.82
C ILE A 999 37.45 -3.25 -0.04
N GLU A 1000 36.70 -2.42 -0.77
CA GLU A 1000 35.79 -1.44 -0.21
C GLU A 1000 34.40 -1.64 -0.81
N LEU A 1001 33.38 -1.72 0.04
CA LEU A 1001 31.99 -1.70 -0.40
C LEU A 1001 31.61 -0.27 -0.73
N MET A 1002 31.39 0.03 -2.00
CA MET A 1002 31.00 1.36 -2.42
C MET A 1002 29.51 1.64 -2.20
N TYR A 1003 28.66 0.70 -2.60
CA TYR A 1003 27.23 0.92 -2.63
C TYR A 1003 26.45 -0.38 -2.44
N THR A 1004 25.31 -0.31 -1.76
CA THR A 1004 24.36 -1.41 -1.67
C THR A 1004 22.93 -0.92 -1.83
N ASP A 1005 22.11 -1.67 -2.59
CA ASP A 1005 20.66 -1.56 -2.56
C ASP A 1005 20.00 -2.94 -2.44
N THR A 1006 19.62 -3.30 -1.21
CA THR A 1006 18.87 -4.51 -0.84
C THR A 1006 19.60 -5.84 -1.13
N ASP A 1007 19.71 -6.21 -2.40
CA ASP A 1007 20.28 -7.45 -2.93
C ASP A 1007 21.53 -7.23 -3.79
N SER A 1008 21.92 -5.97 -4.00
CA SER A 1008 23.08 -5.57 -4.78
C SER A 1008 24.25 -5.05 -3.93
N LEU A 1009 25.47 -5.29 -4.41
CA LEU A 1009 26.73 -4.83 -3.85
C LEU A 1009 27.63 -4.32 -4.99
N VAL A 1010 28.15 -3.11 -4.86
CA VAL A 1010 29.16 -2.53 -5.76
C VAL A 1010 30.46 -2.43 -4.97
N TYR A 1011 31.51 -3.07 -5.46
CA TYR A 1011 32.82 -3.11 -4.83
C TYR A 1011 33.88 -2.37 -5.64
N TYR A 1012 34.79 -1.72 -4.92
CA TYR A 1012 36.11 -1.35 -5.42
C TYR A 1012 37.12 -2.38 -4.87
N ILE A 1013 37.85 -3.04 -5.76
CA ILE A 1013 38.77 -4.13 -5.39
C ILE A 1013 40.15 -3.84 -5.98
N GLN A 1014 41.19 -3.85 -5.15
CA GLN A 1014 42.58 -3.80 -5.59
C GLN A 1014 43.08 -5.21 -5.91
N THR A 1015 43.09 -5.57 -7.19
CA THR A 1015 43.50 -6.89 -7.70
C THR A 1015 43.98 -6.79 -9.16
N ASP A 1016 44.74 -7.78 -9.63
CA ASP A 1016 45.20 -7.87 -11.01
C ASP A 1016 44.04 -8.14 -11.98
N ASP A 1017 43.24 -9.19 -11.72
CA ASP A 1017 42.02 -9.52 -12.47
C ASP A 1017 41.03 -10.29 -11.58
N PHE A 1018 39.86 -9.70 -11.36
CA PHE A 1018 38.79 -10.28 -10.55
C PHE A 1018 38.34 -11.66 -11.03
N TYR A 1019 38.29 -11.91 -12.34
CA TYR A 1019 37.85 -13.20 -12.88
C TYR A 1019 38.92 -14.29 -12.69
N ASN A 1020 40.20 -13.92 -12.69
CA ASN A 1020 41.26 -14.85 -12.32
C ASN A 1020 41.17 -15.22 -10.84
N ASP A 1021 40.83 -14.28 -9.97
CA ASP A 1021 40.58 -14.56 -8.54
C ASP A 1021 39.44 -15.57 -8.35
N LEU A 1022 38.35 -15.44 -9.13
CA LEU A 1022 37.26 -16.42 -9.13
C LEU A 1022 37.75 -17.82 -9.50
N LEU A 1023 38.52 -17.97 -10.57
CA LEU A 1023 39.04 -19.28 -11.01
C LEU A 1023 39.97 -19.91 -9.98
N ASN A 1024 40.83 -19.09 -9.37
CA ASN A 1024 41.86 -19.54 -8.45
C ASN A 1024 41.31 -19.83 -7.04
N ASN A 1025 40.12 -19.34 -6.70
CA ASN A 1025 39.51 -19.54 -5.40
C ASN A 1025 38.10 -20.17 -5.49
N PRO A 1026 37.98 -21.50 -5.26
CA PRO A 1026 36.69 -22.18 -5.25
C PRO A 1026 35.66 -21.60 -4.27
N ASN A 1027 36.09 -20.97 -3.17
CA ASN A 1027 35.16 -20.35 -2.22
C ASN A 1027 34.45 -19.14 -2.81
N LEU A 1028 35.12 -18.37 -3.69
CA LEU A 1028 34.49 -17.28 -4.43
C LEU A 1028 33.59 -17.85 -5.51
N LEU A 1029 34.13 -18.68 -6.40
CA LEU A 1029 33.39 -19.19 -7.56
C LEU A 1029 32.12 -19.94 -7.16
N ASN A 1030 32.13 -20.73 -6.08
CA ASN A 1030 30.95 -21.47 -5.61
C ASN A 1030 29.80 -20.58 -5.12
N ARG A 1031 30.05 -19.29 -4.89
CA ARG A 1031 29.02 -18.32 -4.51
C ARG A 1031 28.52 -17.49 -5.71
N MET A 1032 29.08 -17.69 -6.90
CA MET A 1032 28.77 -16.93 -8.12
C MET A 1032 27.86 -17.69 -9.09
N ASP A 1033 26.94 -16.96 -9.72
CA ASP A 1033 26.25 -17.36 -10.95
C ASP A 1033 26.92 -16.65 -12.14
N THR A 1034 27.76 -17.38 -12.84
CA THR A 1034 28.55 -16.90 -13.99
C THR A 1034 27.91 -17.26 -15.33
N ALA A 1035 26.65 -17.72 -15.34
CA ALA A 1035 25.97 -18.18 -16.57
C ALA A 1035 25.63 -17.04 -17.53
N ASN A 1036 25.69 -15.78 -17.09
CA ASN A 1036 25.50 -14.60 -17.92
C ASN A 1036 26.77 -14.12 -18.62
N LEU A 1037 27.94 -14.66 -18.25
CA LEU A 1037 29.19 -14.40 -18.97
C LEU A 1037 29.17 -15.04 -20.37
N PRO A 1038 29.95 -14.52 -21.34
CA PRO A 1038 30.12 -15.15 -22.65
C PRO A 1038 30.49 -16.64 -22.55
N ARG A 1039 30.04 -17.46 -23.50
CA ARG A 1039 30.23 -18.93 -23.44
C ARG A 1039 31.70 -19.36 -23.51
N ASP A 1040 32.52 -18.53 -24.12
CA ASP A 1040 33.97 -18.66 -24.26
C ASP A 1040 34.73 -18.13 -23.03
N HIS A 1041 34.06 -17.46 -22.09
CA HIS A 1041 34.69 -16.94 -20.88
C HIS A 1041 35.11 -18.08 -19.93
N PRO A 1042 36.34 -18.11 -19.38
CA PRO A 1042 36.83 -19.21 -18.52
C PRO A 1042 35.98 -19.50 -17.28
N CYS A 1043 35.32 -18.48 -16.72
CA CYS A 1043 34.44 -18.62 -15.57
C CYS A 1043 33.01 -19.11 -15.92
N HIS A 1044 32.65 -19.29 -17.20
CA HIS A 1044 31.26 -19.56 -17.61
C HIS A 1044 30.78 -20.93 -17.10
N ILE A 1045 29.67 -20.96 -16.35
CA ILE A 1045 29.02 -22.18 -15.86
C ILE A 1045 27.52 -22.10 -16.12
N ALA A 1046 27.04 -22.80 -17.15
CA ALA A 1046 25.65 -22.72 -17.60
C ALA A 1046 24.65 -23.28 -16.58
N GLU A 1047 25.05 -24.28 -15.79
CA GLU A 1047 24.20 -25.00 -14.82
C GLU A 1047 23.75 -24.09 -13.66
N ARG A 1048 24.47 -23.00 -13.40
CA ARG A 1048 24.21 -22.09 -12.27
C ARG A 1048 23.22 -20.97 -12.57
N LYS A 1049 22.74 -20.90 -13.81
CA LYS A 1049 21.85 -19.83 -14.28
C LYS A 1049 20.64 -19.64 -13.39
N LYS A 1050 20.58 -18.46 -12.76
CA LYS A 1050 19.47 -17.99 -11.92
C LYS A 1050 19.15 -18.91 -10.72
N ILE A 1051 20.15 -19.65 -10.22
CA ILE A 1051 20.01 -20.37 -8.94
C ILE A 1051 19.83 -19.33 -7.81
N PRO A 1052 18.76 -19.44 -6.99
CA PRO A 1052 18.53 -18.51 -5.90
C PRO A 1052 19.68 -18.48 -4.89
N GLY A 1053 20.11 -17.28 -4.47
CA GLY A 1053 21.14 -17.08 -3.44
C GLY A 1053 22.58 -17.00 -3.95
N LEU A 1054 22.82 -17.29 -5.24
CA LEU A 1054 24.11 -17.02 -5.89
C LEU A 1054 24.17 -15.57 -6.38
N PHE A 1055 25.37 -15.02 -6.46
CA PHE A 1055 25.62 -13.65 -6.91
C PHE A 1055 26.02 -13.65 -8.39
N SER A 1056 25.25 -12.95 -9.23
CA SER A 1056 25.60 -12.72 -10.63
C SER A 1056 26.33 -11.39 -10.79
N ASP A 1057 27.20 -11.32 -11.79
CA ASP A 1057 27.79 -10.06 -12.22
C ASP A 1057 26.78 -9.27 -13.07
N GLU A 1058 26.28 -8.14 -12.58
CA GLU A 1058 25.26 -7.32 -13.25
C GLU A 1058 25.81 -6.61 -14.52
N THR A 1059 27.12 -6.69 -14.75
CA THR A 1059 27.78 -6.10 -15.92
C THR A 1059 27.92 -7.06 -17.11
N ASP A 1060 27.57 -8.34 -16.94
CA ASP A 1060 27.72 -9.40 -17.96
C ASP A 1060 29.17 -9.56 -18.46
N GLY A 1061 30.17 -9.41 -17.58
CA GLY A 1061 31.58 -9.49 -17.93
C GLY A 1061 32.19 -8.19 -18.45
N ARG A 1062 31.38 -7.15 -18.68
CA ARG A 1062 31.83 -5.88 -19.25
C ARG A 1062 32.50 -4.99 -18.19
N ILE A 1063 33.49 -4.20 -18.63
CA ILE A 1063 34.31 -3.43 -17.70
C ILE A 1063 33.57 -2.17 -17.25
N MET A 1064 33.29 -2.08 -15.94
CA MET A 1064 32.87 -0.84 -15.30
C MET A 1064 34.09 0.05 -15.08
N ARG A 1065 34.13 1.21 -15.75
CA ARG A 1065 35.29 2.13 -15.71
C ARG A 1065 35.23 3.12 -14.56
N GLU A 1066 34.06 3.71 -14.35
CA GLU A 1066 33.83 4.72 -13.31
C GLU A 1066 32.46 4.50 -12.66
N PHE A 1067 32.38 4.77 -11.35
CA PHE A 1067 31.16 4.72 -10.56
C PHE A 1067 31.00 6.01 -9.73
N CYS A 1068 29.78 6.52 -9.62
CA CYS A 1068 29.44 7.72 -8.86
C CYS A 1068 28.08 7.55 -8.17
N ALA A 1069 28.04 7.58 -6.84
CA ALA A 1069 26.83 7.55 -6.03
C ALA A 1069 26.61 8.89 -5.31
N LEU A 1070 25.54 9.59 -5.69
CA LEU A 1070 25.16 10.83 -5.03
C LEU A 1070 24.53 10.57 -3.66
N ARG A 1071 23.66 9.56 -3.58
CA ARG A 1071 22.96 9.16 -2.35
C ARG A 1071 22.26 7.81 -2.54
N ALA A 1072 21.66 7.29 -1.48
CA ALA A 1072 20.78 6.12 -1.58
C ALA A 1072 19.75 6.24 -2.73
N LYS A 1073 19.79 5.28 -3.66
CA LYS A 1073 18.96 5.15 -4.88
C LYS A 1073 19.17 6.24 -5.95
N SER A 1074 20.33 6.88 -5.93
CA SER A 1074 20.79 7.87 -6.92
C SER A 1074 22.27 7.65 -7.25
N TYR A 1075 22.57 6.91 -8.32
CA TYR A 1075 23.92 6.58 -8.73
C TYR A 1075 24.03 6.42 -10.26
N ALA A 1076 25.24 6.56 -10.78
CA ALA A 1076 25.58 6.40 -12.18
C ALA A 1076 26.91 5.64 -12.32
N TYR A 1077 27.08 4.93 -13.43
CA TYR A 1077 28.33 4.24 -13.77
C TYR A 1077 28.53 4.16 -15.28
N ILE A 1078 29.79 4.07 -15.69
CA ILE A 1078 30.19 3.90 -17.08
C ILE A 1078 30.54 2.43 -17.30
N LEU A 1079 29.80 1.78 -18.19
CA LEU A 1079 30.06 0.42 -18.64
C LEU A 1079 30.63 0.46 -20.05
N GLU A 1080 31.94 0.21 -20.17
CA GLU A 1080 32.70 0.46 -21.40
C GLU A 1080 32.52 1.91 -21.88
N ASP A 1081 31.75 2.13 -22.97
CA ASP A 1081 31.44 3.45 -23.52
C ASP A 1081 29.98 3.88 -23.28
N ASN A 1082 29.19 3.07 -22.54
CA ASN A 1082 27.78 3.33 -22.26
C ASN A 1082 27.55 3.79 -20.81
N GLU A 1083 26.89 4.91 -20.62
CA GLU A 1083 26.47 5.36 -19.29
C GLU A 1083 25.18 4.67 -18.82
N LYS A 1084 25.16 4.33 -17.52
CA LYS A 1084 23.99 3.76 -16.83
C LYS A 1084 23.67 4.63 -15.64
N ILE A 1085 22.45 5.18 -15.62
CA ILE A 1085 22.00 6.10 -14.57
C ILE A 1085 20.77 5.52 -13.86
N LYS A 1086 20.80 5.57 -12.52
CA LYS A 1086 19.71 5.13 -11.64
C LYS A 1086 19.34 6.28 -10.71
N ALA A 1087 18.21 6.92 -10.98
CA ALA A 1087 17.72 8.05 -10.19
C ALA A 1087 16.26 7.84 -9.74
N LYS A 1088 16.05 7.39 -8.50
CA LYS A 1088 14.70 7.11 -7.99
C LYS A 1088 13.86 8.38 -7.90
N GLY A 1089 12.69 8.36 -8.54
CA GLY A 1089 11.72 9.47 -8.52
C GLY A 1089 11.76 10.36 -9.77
N ILE A 1090 12.77 10.17 -10.62
CA ILE A 1090 12.90 10.78 -11.95
C ILE A 1090 12.26 9.87 -13.00
N ARG A 1091 11.65 10.44 -14.03
CA ARG A 1091 11.00 9.66 -15.10
C ARG A 1091 12.07 9.13 -16.07
N GLY A 1092 11.79 7.96 -16.66
CA GLY A 1092 12.74 7.29 -17.55
C GLY A 1092 13.17 8.12 -18.77
N HIS A 1093 12.27 8.89 -19.39
CA HIS A 1093 12.65 9.78 -20.51
C HIS A 1093 13.60 10.89 -20.04
N VAL A 1094 13.40 11.45 -18.84
CA VAL A 1094 14.30 12.48 -18.29
C VAL A 1094 15.69 11.89 -18.05
N VAL A 1095 15.76 10.69 -17.46
CA VAL A 1095 17.04 10.00 -17.24
C VAL A 1095 17.75 9.71 -18.56
N ARG A 1096 17.01 9.37 -19.62
CA ARG A 1096 17.58 9.01 -20.92
C ARG A 1096 18.03 10.22 -21.74
N ASN A 1097 17.26 11.31 -21.72
CA ASN A 1097 17.42 12.44 -22.63
C ASN A 1097 18.20 13.60 -22.01
N HIS A 1098 18.18 13.75 -20.68
CA HIS A 1098 18.63 14.97 -19.99
C HIS A 1098 19.62 14.73 -18.85
N MET A 1099 19.97 13.48 -18.54
CA MET A 1099 20.92 13.18 -17.46
C MET A 1099 22.16 12.48 -17.99
N THR A 1100 23.34 12.94 -17.58
CA THR A 1100 24.63 12.31 -17.92
C THR A 1100 25.40 11.85 -16.68
N PHE A 1101 26.37 10.96 -16.86
CA PHE A 1101 27.33 10.58 -15.82
C PHE A 1101 28.20 11.78 -15.37
N GLN A 1102 28.63 12.62 -16.31
CA GLN A 1102 29.46 13.79 -16.01
C GLN A 1102 28.74 14.78 -15.08
N ASP A 1103 27.44 14.98 -15.28
CA ASP A 1103 26.64 15.83 -14.40
C ASP A 1103 26.49 15.23 -12.98
N HIS A 1104 26.45 13.90 -12.83
CA HIS A 1104 26.52 13.27 -11.50
C HIS A 1104 27.85 13.60 -10.82
N LYS A 1105 28.96 13.50 -11.54
CA LYS A 1105 30.29 13.82 -11.01
C LYS A 1105 30.40 15.29 -10.61
N ARG A 1106 29.93 16.20 -11.46
CA ARG A 1106 29.85 17.65 -11.17
C ARG A 1106 29.01 17.93 -9.93
N CYS A 1107 27.85 17.29 -9.80
CA CYS A 1107 26.98 17.40 -8.61
C CYS A 1107 27.67 16.89 -7.33
N LEU A 1108 28.40 15.77 -7.40
CA LEU A 1108 29.11 15.20 -6.27
C LEU A 1108 30.20 16.16 -5.74
N PHE A 1109 30.98 16.73 -6.65
CA PHE A 1109 32.11 17.60 -6.29
C PHE A 1109 31.72 19.07 -6.07
N GLY A 1110 30.48 19.46 -6.38
CA GLY A 1110 29.90 20.75 -5.99
C GLY A 1110 29.99 21.86 -7.04
N ASP A 1111 29.88 21.51 -8.32
CA ASP A 1111 29.82 22.49 -9.41
C ASP A 1111 28.51 23.28 -9.39
N THR A 1112 28.60 24.61 -9.23
CA THR A 1112 27.46 25.53 -9.15
C THR A 1112 26.85 25.88 -10.51
N SER A 1113 27.48 25.50 -11.62
CA SER A 1113 26.99 25.77 -12.98
C SER A 1113 26.00 24.73 -13.51
N LEU A 1114 25.83 23.61 -12.79
CA LEU A 1114 24.95 22.52 -13.20
C LEU A 1114 23.48 22.91 -13.03
N GLU A 1115 22.69 22.76 -14.10
CA GLU A 1115 21.23 22.85 -13.98
C GLU A 1115 20.71 21.65 -13.19
N VAL A 1116 20.39 21.87 -11.93
CA VAL A 1116 19.94 20.82 -11.00
C VAL A 1116 18.49 20.38 -11.23
N THR A 1117 17.77 21.02 -12.16
CA THR A 1117 16.37 20.71 -12.46
C THR A 1117 16.09 20.48 -13.92
N THR A 1118 15.12 19.61 -14.18
CA THR A 1118 14.62 19.40 -15.53
C THR A 1118 13.10 19.33 -15.52
N SER A 1119 12.50 19.84 -16.59
CA SER A 1119 11.05 19.76 -16.79
C SER A 1119 10.62 18.31 -17.04
N ASN A 1120 9.52 17.90 -16.42
CA ASN A 1120 9.03 16.53 -16.45
C ASN A 1120 7.55 16.50 -16.82
N VAL A 1121 7.20 15.71 -17.83
CA VAL A 1121 5.81 15.57 -18.29
C VAL A 1121 5.18 14.30 -17.71
N SER A 1122 3.96 14.41 -17.16
CA SER A 1122 3.21 13.26 -16.66
C SER A 1122 1.70 13.47 -16.65
N ILE A 1123 0.94 12.38 -16.78
CA ILE A 1123 -0.51 12.40 -16.60
C ILE A 1123 -0.83 12.34 -15.10
N ARG A 1124 -1.72 13.22 -14.64
CA ARG A 1124 -2.27 13.22 -13.27
C ARG A 1124 -3.76 13.53 -13.25
N SER A 1125 -4.44 12.99 -12.26
CA SER A 1125 -5.85 13.27 -11.97
C SER A 1125 -6.00 14.23 -10.78
N PHE A 1126 -7.03 15.07 -10.85
CA PHE A 1126 -7.47 15.94 -9.76
C PHE A 1126 -9.00 15.90 -9.69
N LYS A 1127 -9.56 15.31 -8.62
CA LYS A 1127 -10.98 14.98 -8.50
C LYS A 1127 -11.49 14.16 -9.69
N HIS A 1128 -10.76 13.12 -10.06
CA HIS A 1128 -11.04 12.27 -11.22
C HIS A 1128 -11.06 13.02 -12.58
N LYS A 1129 -10.52 14.25 -12.66
CA LYS A 1129 -10.28 14.94 -13.95
C LYS A 1129 -8.83 14.77 -14.38
N LEU A 1130 -8.62 14.07 -15.49
CA LEU A 1130 -7.32 13.74 -16.05
C LEU A 1130 -6.69 14.91 -16.81
N LYS A 1131 -5.38 15.08 -16.63
CA LYS A 1131 -4.57 16.14 -17.23
C LYS A 1131 -3.14 15.69 -17.48
N THR A 1132 -2.57 16.08 -18.60
CA THR A 1132 -1.11 16.08 -18.79
C THR A 1132 -0.53 17.34 -18.13
N ILE A 1133 0.42 17.15 -17.23
CA ILE A 1133 1.13 18.22 -16.54
C ILE A 1133 2.63 18.19 -16.87
N LYS A 1134 3.21 19.37 -17.09
CA LYS A 1134 4.65 19.62 -17.13
C LYS A 1134 5.06 20.23 -15.79
N SER A 1135 6.00 19.61 -15.08
CA SER A 1135 6.48 20.05 -13.77
C SER A 1135 8.00 20.02 -13.68
N ASP A 1136 8.62 21.05 -13.14
CA ASP A 1136 10.07 21.07 -12.93
C ASP A 1136 10.44 20.28 -11.68
N LYS A 1137 11.48 19.44 -11.77
CA LYS A 1137 11.93 18.57 -10.69
C LYS A 1137 13.43 18.58 -10.53
N LEU A 1138 13.88 18.45 -9.28
CA LEU A 1138 15.27 18.15 -8.94
C LEU A 1138 15.73 16.83 -9.54
N THR A 1139 16.74 16.87 -10.39
CA THR A 1139 17.37 15.70 -11.02
C THR A 1139 18.66 15.29 -10.29
N TYR A 1140 19.44 16.26 -9.78
CA TYR A 1140 20.75 16.04 -9.15
C TYR A 1140 20.79 16.48 -7.67
N ASN A 1141 21.14 15.58 -6.76
CA ASN A 1141 21.25 15.91 -5.33
C ASN A 1141 22.28 15.02 -4.62
N SER A 1142 23.37 15.62 -4.15
CA SER A 1142 24.47 14.99 -3.42
C SER A 1142 24.32 14.98 -1.89
N PHE A 1143 23.19 15.45 -1.34
CA PHE A 1143 22.93 15.36 0.10
C PHE A 1143 22.49 13.95 0.50
N ASP A 1144 23.32 13.27 1.30
CA ASP A 1144 23.01 12.00 1.97
C ASP A 1144 23.34 12.12 3.46
N ASP A 1145 22.35 11.87 4.31
CA ASP A 1145 22.45 11.95 5.78
C ASP A 1145 22.45 10.56 6.44
N LYS A 1146 22.43 9.47 5.65
CA LYS A 1146 22.46 8.10 6.19
C LYS A 1146 23.83 7.71 6.75
N ARG A 1147 24.88 8.43 6.35
CA ARG A 1147 26.27 8.27 6.78
C ARG A 1147 26.88 9.67 6.90
N VAL A 1148 27.98 9.79 7.63
CA VAL A 1148 28.75 11.03 7.75
C VAL A 1148 29.68 11.11 6.55
N ILE A 1149 29.54 12.14 5.73
CA ILE A 1149 30.36 12.35 4.53
C ILE A 1149 31.63 13.11 4.94
N LEU A 1150 32.80 12.59 4.58
CA LEU A 1150 34.09 13.22 4.87
C LEU A 1150 34.35 14.41 3.93
N GLU A 1151 35.37 15.22 4.24
CA GLU A 1151 35.70 16.45 3.51
C GLU A 1151 35.97 16.23 2.02
N ASP A 1152 36.52 15.06 1.66
CA ASP A 1152 36.80 14.68 0.27
C ASP A 1152 35.53 14.41 -0.56
N LYS A 1153 34.36 14.37 0.09
CA LYS A 1153 33.03 14.06 -0.47
C LYS A 1153 32.87 12.66 -1.03
N VAL A 1154 33.91 11.82 -0.97
CA VAL A 1154 33.98 10.47 -1.53
C VAL A 1154 33.78 9.43 -0.44
N HIS A 1155 34.55 9.50 0.65
CA HIS A 1155 34.51 8.51 1.72
C HIS A 1155 33.45 8.88 2.76
N THR A 1156 32.92 7.87 3.45
CA THR A 1156 31.88 8.08 4.47
C THR A 1156 32.05 7.18 5.69
N LEU A 1157 31.71 7.71 6.86
CA LEU A 1157 31.68 6.97 8.12
C LEU A 1157 30.26 6.63 8.54
N ALA A 1158 30.07 5.45 9.11
CA ALA A 1158 28.81 5.06 9.70
C ALA A 1158 28.55 5.87 10.99
N HIS A 1159 27.30 6.24 11.26
CA HIS A 1159 26.96 6.92 12.52
C HIS A 1159 27.38 6.08 13.74
N GLY A 1160 28.06 6.71 14.70
CA GLY A 1160 28.65 6.07 15.88
C GLY A 1160 30.08 5.55 15.69
N HIS A 1161 30.74 5.86 14.57
CA HIS A 1161 32.19 5.61 14.42
C HIS A 1161 32.98 6.39 15.47
N TYR A 1162 34.06 5.82 15.99
CA TYR A 1162 34.79 6.43 17.11
C TYR A 1162 35.48 7.74 16.71
N SER A 1163 35.97 7.82 15.47
CA SER A 1163 36.62 9.03 14.94
C SER A 1163 35.69 10.24 14.85
N ILE A 1164 34.38 10.04 14.71
CA ILE A 1164 33.40 11.13 14.73
C ILE A 1164 33.28 11.72 16.14
N GLU A 1165 33.35 10.87 17.18
CA GLU A 1165 33.29 11.31 18.58
C GLU A 1165 34.57 12.08 18.95
N GLU A 1166 35.73 11.60 18.49
CA GLU A 1166 37.04 12.25 18.73
C GLU A 1166 37.15 13.62 18.06
N GLU A 1167 36.61 13.79 16.84
CA GLU A 1167 36.54 15.09 16.17
C GLU A 1167 35.62 16.08 16.91
N LEU A 1168 34.48 15.62 17.40
CA LEU A 1168 33.55 16.45 18.19
C LEU A 1168 34.13 16.86 19.55
N GLU A 1169 34.87 15.98 20.21
CA GLU A 1169 35.57 16.30 21.46
C GLU A 1169 36.71 17.29 21.21
N ALA A 1170 37.47 17.14 20.11
CA ALA A 1170 38.52 18.08 19.72
C ALA A 1170 37.97 19.48 19.35
N GLU A 1171 36.80 19.57 18.72
CA GLU A 1171 36.11 20.84 18.43
C GLU A 1171 35.51 21.51 19.68
N LEU A 1172 35.15 20.74 20.71
CA LEU A 1172 34.67 21.26 21.99
C LEU A 1172 35.80 21.75 22.91
N ASP A 1173 37.00 21.20 22.75
CA ASP A 1173 38.21 21.61 23.49
C ASP A 1173 38.95 22.79 22.81
N SER A 1174 38.59 23.16 21.57
CA SER A 1174 39.10 24.31 20.79
C SER A 1174 38.20 25.53 20.87
#